data_AF-A0A502EJC8-F1
#
_entry.id   AF-A0A502EJC8-F1
#
_cell.length_a   1.000
_cell.length_b   1.000
_cell.length_c   1.000
_cell.angle_alpha   90.00
_cell.angle_beta   90.00
_cell.angle_gamma   90.00
#
_symmetry.space_group_name_H-M   'P 1'
#
loop_
_entity.id
_entity.type
_entity.pdbx_description
1 polymer ?
#
loop_
_entity_poly.entity_id
_entity_poly.type
_entity_poly.pdbx_seq_one_letter_code
_entity_poly.pdbx_strand_id
1 'polypeptide(L)'
;MGAARYVGRVGGLAIALGVGTAILTGQGVAHADDTDTSKPTSAGNSTAATSAAGGAVTVGKPAAGKHRSTGGTSLADTVKGIADRVSAEHDKRLAKAEQAAADKVSGQTDEQTGSDTPAASRPGDRRTHRHDAGSGTPSQGATTPAAPDAGIQEPPGVTWSKNPRVVAARDGGAGTVTSLWTPSTVGTHVQAAATPTAAPPARVTVSTLLTSLRHASDPLSSTGGTTPVGGSVADLVLLAGMRREQQALVLPGPTVTVSEGVIGGCVVGATCTTANGSTYTLISAPNKGGKLALDATTGAFTFLPFAPETSANGPSGQESFSVLVAQNTKFTTLVTGLPIVGSTLIAPVIMTLQQHNILAPLIGTAARQDITANIDDLRTAGMPVAFTTMVTSWDGVQISTNFFPAITNNPDLGAPGYETIFNGPGLAQAGATSPNDPFVSTFRTAGYNVVTWDPRGEFDSGGVLQLDSPQYEGQDVTQLISWVAGLNGVQLDNPNDPTMGMVGVSYGGGIQLVTANSDDRVDAIAPGWAWNTLPGSLYPDQAFKTAYSSLLLLGLVTTGARINPQIYGGILTGATLGILTPRQIQLLQTSGPGQTVRGITAPTLFIQGTVDVLFPLEQALLNASLLPTATPVKMLWFCGGHGSCLPGQGNGVADSIWVMGETVGWMNEWVKGEPPADPSTFEWTDQTGDRWTSNLLPTQAGFYDSTSSVPPTAWNTGKVLPIIPIVGGSGPGPYVPLPYSLGDGSVASNAVTIALNNPSTDANVVGAPHVVINYSGLGTSRHIYAQIVDKSTGLVVGNIVTPVPVTLNGRDQTATIDLNDIAYTVSPDSQLELQIFTTATSYLNLTQYGFVNIKSVQVTLPTTTQGTNVGPNVVPAGLADSLVAV
;
A
#
# COMPACT_ATOMS: atom_id res chain seq x y z
N MET A 1 -3.46 31.09 3.97
CA MET A 1 -2.97 30.68 5.31
C MET A 1 -2.98 29.15 5.44
N GLY A 2 -1.99 28.45 4.87
CA GLY A 2 -1.99 26.97 4.79
C GLY A 2 -1.10 26.24 5.80
N ALA A 3 0.16 26.66 5.93
CA ALA A 3 1.23 25.88 6.59
C ALA A 3 0.93 25.41 8.02
N ALA A 4 0.21 26.20 8.82
CA ALA A 4 -0.09 25.87 10.22
C ALA A 4 -0.88 24.57 10.41
N ARG A 5 -1.64 24.10 9.41
CA ARG A 5 -2.35 22.81 9.46
C ARG A 5 -1.44 21.59 9.18
N TYR A 6 -0.35 21.78 8.44
CA TYR A 6 0.63 20.71 8.16
C TYR A 6 1.54 20.47 9.36
N VAL A 7 2.13 21.53 9.93
CA VAL A 7 3.11 21.42 11.03
C VAL A 7 2.55 20.66 12.24
N GLY A 8 1.27 20.89 12.59
CA GLY A 8 0.61 20.18 13.69
C GLY A 8 0.41 18.68 13.46
N ARG A 9 0.22 18.24 12.20
CA ARG A 9 0.10 16.81 11.85
C ARG A 9 1.47 16.13 11.85
N VAL A 10 2.45 16.74 11.20
CA VAL A 10 3.83 16.22 11.13
C VAL A 10 4.49 16.14 12.51
N GLY A 11 4.27 17.14 13.38
CA GLY A 11 4.82 17.16 14.74
C GLY A 11 4.30 16.03 15.64
N GLY A 12 3.02 15.67 15.52
CA GLY A 12 2.48 14.50 16.22
C GLY A 12 3.01 13.18 15.64
N LEU A 13 3.15 13.10 14.32
CA LEU A 13 3.62 11.91 13.61
C LEU A 13 5.10 11.60 13.91
N ALA A 14 5.97 12.61 14.02
CA ALA A 14 7.37 12.43 14.39
C ALA A 14 7.57 11.86 15.81
N ILE A 15 6.62 12.13 16.71
CA ILE A 15 6.58 11.57 18.08
C ILE A 15 6.05 10.13 18.05
N ALA A 16 5.01 9.85 17.26
CA ALA A 16 4.44 8.51 17.11
C ALA A 16 5.39 7.52 16.40
N LEU A 17 6.16 7.99 15.41
CA LEU A 17 7.13 7.18 14.64
C LEU A 17 8.49 7.03 15.33
N GLY A 18 8.69 7.57 16.54
CA GLY A 18 9.98 7.46 17.26
C GLY A 18 11.17 8.19 16.62
N VAL A 19 10.96 9.06 15.63
CA VAL A 19 12.02 9.68 14.80
C VAL A 19 12.99 10.55 15.62
N GLY A 20 12.62 10.93 16.85
CA GLY A 20 13.47 11.65 17.79
C GLY A 20 14.78 10.95 18.20
N THR A 21 14.96 9.64 17.95
CA THR A 21 16.19 8.90 18.28
C THR A 21 17.20 8.79 17.14
N ALA A 22 16.97 9.41 15.98
CA ALA A 22 17.90 9.37 14.83
C ALA A 22 19.08 10.37 14.91
N ILE A 23 19.15 11.23 15.93
CA ILE A 23 20.19 12.27 16.06
C ILE A 23 20.94 12.15 17.40
N LEU A 24 21.71 11.07 17.60
CA LEU A 24 22.72 11.00 18.68
C LEU A 24 23.85 9.98 18.51
N THR A 25 24.28 9.68 17.28
CA THR A 25 25.54 8.94 17.00
C THR A 25 26.50 9.80 16.17
N GLY A 26 26.87 10.97 16.70
CA GLY A 26 27.70 11.95 16.00
C GLY A 26 29.21 11.79 16.22
N GLN A 27 29.99 12.07 15.18
CA GLN A 27 31.30 12.73 15.27
C GLN A 27 31.44 13.70 14.09
N GLY A 28 31.80 14.96 14.37
CA GLY A 28 31.76 16.05 13.39
C GLY A 28 31.67 17.42 14.06
N VAL A 29 32.68 17.76 14.86
CA VAL A 29 32.69 18.94 15.73
C VAL A 29 32.74 20.24 14.92
N ALA A 30 31.85 21.18 15.23
CA ALA A 30 32.01 22.58 14.87
C ALA A 30 32.46 23.35 16.13
N HIS A 31 33.73 23.73 16.18
CA HIS A 31 34.29 24.58 17.23
C HIS A 31 34.04 26.05 16.86
N ALA A 32 33.60 26.85 17.82
CA ALA A 32 33.60 28.30 17.72
C ALA A 32 34.29 28.84 18.98
N ASP A 33 35.46 29.47 18.80
CA ASP A 33 36.08 30.27 19.85
C ASP A 33 35.59 31.72 19.74
N ASP A 34 35.34 32.34 20.89
CA ASP A 34 34.99 33.76 21.00
C ASP A 34 36.23 34.65 20.80
N THR A 35 36.08 35.74 20.04
CA THR A 35 36.93 36.92 20.18
C THR A 35 36.14 38.23 20.22
N ASP A 36 36.57 39.06 21.17
CA ASP A 36 36.42 40.52 21.27
C ASP A 36 35.06 41.20 21.53
N THR A 37 34.72 41.14 22.82
CA THR A 37 34.81 42.31 23.73
C THR A 37 34.19 43.66 23.29
N SER A 38 33.07 44.01 23.94
CA SER A 38 32.93 45.35 24.56
C SER A 38 31.87 45.33 25.67
N LYS A 39 32.06 46.16 26.71
CA LYS A 39 31.18 46.24 27.90
C LYS A 39 30.07 47.28 27.71
N PRO A 40 28.94 47.15 28.43
CA PRO A 40 27.82 48.10 28.36
C PRO A 40 28.05 49.33 29.24
N THR A 41 27.35 50.42 28.92
CA THR A 41 27.06 51.54 29.83
C THR A 41 25.56 51.83 29.84
N SER A 42 25.10 52.51 30.89
CA SER A 42 23.71 52.43 31.37
C SER A 42 22.99 53.78 31.45
N ALA A 43 21.67 53.69 31.37
CA ALA A 43 20.66 54.61 31.91
C ALA A 43 20.60 56.05 31.33
N GLY A 44 19.37 56.47 30.98
CA GLY A 44 19.04 57.81 30.49
C GLY A 44 17.52 58.06 30.57
N ASN A 45 17.07 58.53 31.73
CA ASN A 45 15.73 59.06 31.98
C ASN A 45 15.41 60.26 31.04
N SER A 46 14.16 60.67 30.78
CA SER A 46 12.83 60.25 31.26
C SER A 46 11.72 61.02 30.50
N THR A 47 10.43 60.60 30.64
CA THR A 47 9.19 61.44 30.51
C THR A 47 8.92 62.09 29.13
N ALA A 48 7.72 62.47 28.68
CA ALA A 48 6.29 62.37 29.05
C ALA A 48 5.50 62.99 27.85
N ALA A 49 4.17 62.92 27.65
CA ALA A 49 3.06 62.05 28.08
C ALA A 49 1.81 62.43 27.22
N THR A 50 0.67 61.71 27.37
CA THR A 50 -0.73 62.16 27.09
C THR A 50 -1.13 62.57 25.64
N SER A 51 -2.38 62.44 25.17
CA SER A 51 -3.58 61.67 25.62
C SER A 51 -4.76 61.78 24.63
N ALA A 52 -5.49 60.67 24.42
CA ALA A 52 -6.95 60.60 24.09
C ALA A 52 -7.44 61.29 22.77
N ALA A 53 -8.68 61.10 22.27
CA ALA A 53 -9.83 60.30 22.71
C ALA A 53 -10.74 59.87 21.52
N GLY A 54 -11.61 58.86 21.74
CA GLY A 54 -12.87 58.65 20.99
C GLY A 54 -12.80 57.65 19.83
N GLY A 55 -13.76 56.73 19.64
CA GLY A 55 -14.95 56.38 20.43
C GLY A 55 -15.45 54.96 20.09
N ALA A 56 -16.44 54.41 20.80
CA ALA A 56 -16.80 52.98 20.69
C ALA A 56 -18.32 52.70 20.81
N VAL A 57 -18.79 51.68 20.09
CA VAL A 57 -20.04 50.92 20.33
C VAL A 57 -19.76 49.44 19.98
N THR A 58 -20.42 48.49 20.67
CA THR A 58 -19.99 47.08 20.74
C THR A 58 -21.14 46.08 20.62
N VAL A 59 -20.98 45.06 19.77
CA VAL A 59 -21.67 43.74 19.84
C VAL A 59 -20.69 42.70 19.24
N GLY A 60 -20.47 41.49 19.77
CA GLY A 60 -21.00 40.85 20.97
C GLY A 60 -20.88 39.32 20.85
N LYS A 61 -19.69 38.75 21.12
CA LYS A 61 -19.44 37.29 21.14
C LYS A 61 -18.72 36.89 22.43
N PRO A 62 -19.08 35.75 23.06
CA PRO A 62 -18.43 35.29 24.29
C PRO A 62 -16.97 34.88 24.06
N ALA A 63 -16.14 35.05 25.08
CA ALA A 63 -14.69 34.97 24.95
C ALA A 63 -14.13 33.54 25.03
N ALA A 64 -13.22 33.20 24.12
CA ALA A 64 -12.28 32.10 24.33
C ALA A 64 -11.27 32.50 25.42
N GLY A 65 -11.15 31.69 26.47
CA GLY A 65 -10.27 31.97 27.60
C GLY A 65 -8.79 31.96 27.21
N LYS A 66 -8.13 33.13 27.25
CA LYS A 66 -6.68 33.23 27.12
C LYS A 66 -6.01 32.68 28.38
N HIS A 67 -5.17 31.66 28.24
CA HIS A 67 -4.14 31.41 29.25
C HIS A 67 -2.90 32.23 28.92
N ARG A 68 -2.42 33.02 29.89
CA ARG A 68 -1.04 33.52 29.87
C ARG A 68 -0.12 32.32 30.06
N SER A 69 0.97 32.27 29.30
CA SER A 69 2.14 31.49 29.71
C SER A 69 2.78 32.21 30.91
N THR A 70 2.84 31.52 32.04
CA THR A 70 3.69 31.84 33.18
C THR A 70 4.58 30.62 33.38
N GLY A 71 5.90 30.79 33.23
CA GLY A 71 6.83 29.66 33.32
C GLY A 71 6.73 28.96 34.67
N GLY A 72 6.48 27.64 34.66
CA GLY A 72 6.37 26.83 35.89
C GLY A 72 5.40 25.66 35.83
N THR A 73 4.47 25.59 34.88
CA THR A 73 3.55 24.44 34.73
C THR A 73 4.26 23.22 34.15
N SER A 74 4.13 22.05 34.78
CA SER A 74 4.75 20.82 34.29
C SER A 74 3.95 20.17 33.15
N LEU A 75 4.57 19.20 32.47
CA LEU A 75 3.88 18.35 31.50
C LEU A 75 2.76 17.54 32.16
N ALA A 76 2.94 17.09 33.41
CA ALA A 76 1.94 16.33 34.16
C ALA A 76 0.69 17.18 34.47
N ASP A 77 0.87 18.44 34.88
CA ASP A 77 -0.24 19.38 35.11
C ASP A 77 -1.01 19.66 33.80
N THR A 78 -0.28 19.75 32.70
CA THR A 78 -0.84 19.97 31.36
C THR A 78 -1.67 18.77 30.90
N VAL A 79 -1.15 17.55 31.05
CA VAL A 79 -1.84 16.29 30.73
C VAL A 79 -3.07 16.09 31.63
N LYS A 80 -2.93 16.30 32.94
CA LYS A 80 -4.07 16.23 33.88
C LYS A 80 -5.16 17.23 33.49
N GLY A 81 -4.79 18.49 33.25
CA GLY A 81 -5.73 19.51 32.82
C GLY A 81 -6.39 19.20 31.47
N ILE A 82 -5.78 18.40 30.59
CA ILE A 82 -6.43 17.88 29.38
C ILE A 82 -7.44 16.78 29.75
N ALA A 83 -7.05 15.79 30.55
CA ALA A 83 -7.92 14.70 31.00
C ALA A 83 -9.17 15.22 31.73
N ASP A 84 -9.01 16.13 32.70
CA ASP A 84 -10.10 16.75 33.46
C ASP A 84 -11.12 17.46 32.54
N ARG A 85 -10.65 18.08 31.44
CA ARG A 85 -11.52 18.72 30.43
C ARG A 85 -12.20 17.72 29.49
N VAL A 86 -11.56 16.59 29.18
CA VAL A 86 -12.17 15.53 28.37
C VAL A 86 -13.30 14.86 29.15
N SER A 87 -13.11 14.57 30.44
CA SER A 87 -14.16 14.05 31.33
C SER A 87 -15.34 15.03 31.43
N ALA A 88 -15.08 16.32 31.71
CA ALA A 88 -16.14 17.32 31.83
C ALA A 88 -16.92 17.58 30.52
N GLU A 89 -16.34 17.29 29.34
CA GLU A 89 -17.02 17.33 28.04
C GLU A 89 -17.79 16.02 27.75
N HIS A 90 -17.28 14.87 28.21
CA HIS A 90 -17.98 13.59 28.16
C HIS A 90 -19.25 13.61 29.00
N ASP A 91 -19.18 14.11 30.23
CA ASP A 91 -20.32 14.15 31.17
C ASP A 91 -21.42 15.11 30.67
N LYS A 92 -21.03 16.23 30.02
CA LYS A 92 -21.97 17.10 29.30
C LYS A 92 -22.66 16.41 28.13
N ARG A 93 -21.99 15.48 27.44
CA ARG A 93 -22.57 14.73 26.32
C ARG A 93 -23.51 13.64 26.81
N LEU A 94 -23.22 13.00 27.95
CA LEU A 94 -24.15 12.10 28.63
C LEU A 94 -25.43 12.85 29.04
N ALA A 95 -25.32 13.94 29.80
CA ALA A 95 -26.48 14.73 30.22
C ALA A 95 -27.32 15.24 29.03
N LYS A 96 -26.68 15.63 27.92
CA LYS A 96 -27.39 16.03 26.69
C LYS A 96 -28.04 14.85 25.95
N ALA A 97 -27.46 13.65 26.01
CA ALA A 97 -28.03 12.45 25.43
C ALA A 97 -29.24 11.94 26.24
N GLU A 98 -29.16 11.98 27.58
CA GLU A 98 -30.29 11.68 28.47
C GLU A 98 -31.46 12.64 28.25
N GLN A 99 -31.18 13.94 28.10
CA GLN A 99 -32.19 14.95 27.80
C GLN A 99 -32.84 14.71 26.42
N ALA A 100 -32.06 14.37 25.40
CA ALA A 100 -32.56 14.02 24.07
C ALA A 100 -33.28 12.66 24.01
N ALA A 101 -33.08 11.78 25.00
CA ALA A 101 -33.85 10.55 25.16
C ALA A 101 -35.22 10.84 25.81
N ALA A 102 -35.28 11.74 26.80
CA ALA A 102 -36.53 12.17 27.42
C ALA A 102 -37.49 12.80 26.39
N ASP A 103 -37.00 13.72 25.55
CA ASP A 103 -37.79 14.39 24.51
C ASP A 103 -38.36 13.41 23.45
N LYS A 104 -37.76 12.23 23.27
CA LYS A 104 -38.26 11.19 22.35
C LYS A 104 -39.38 10.34 22.94
N VAL A 105 -39.46 10.17 24.25
CA VAL A 105 -40.51 9.37 24.91
C VAL A 105 -41.86 10.11 24.93
N SER A 106 -41.84 11.44 24.86
CA SER A 106 -43.04 12.29 24.75
C SER A 106 -43.64 12.41 23.34
N GLY A 107 -43.07 11.75 22.33
CA GLY A 107 -43.34 12.04 20.91
C GLY A 107 -43.98 10.93 20.08
N GLN A 108 -44.47 9.83 20.68
CA GLN A 108 -45.08 8.71 19.94
C GLN A 108 -46.43 8.24 20.51
N THR A 109 -47.47 8.97 20.15
CA THR A 109 -48.88 8.51 20.08
C THR A 109 -49.48 9.09 18.80
N ASP A 110 -50.34 8.33 18.11
CA ASP A 110 -50.95 8.63 16.80
C ASP A 110 -49.92 8.58 15.63
N GLU A 111 -50.11 7.98 14.45
CA GLU A 111 -51.19 7.27 13.70
C GLU A 111 -50.48 6.37 12.62
N GLN A 112 -50.97 5.28 12.00
CA GLN A 112 -52.18 4.41 12.07
C GLN A 112 -51.75 2.99 11.55
N THR A 113 -52.65 2.07 11.15
CA THR A 113 -52.32 0.71 10.63
C THR A 113 -53.20 0.21 9.47
N GLY A 114 -52.63 -0.63 8.58
CA GLY A 114 -53.34 -1.53 7.63
C GLY A 114 -52.86 -1.43 6.16
N SER A 115 -53.01 -2.46 5.29
CA SER A 115 -53.30 -3.89 5.48
C SER A 115 -53.06 -4.69 4.17
N ASP A 116 -52.95 -6.02 4.27
CA ASP A 116 -52.64 -7.05 3.23
C ASP A 116 -53.42 -6.94 1.89
N THR A 117 -53.00 -7.51 0.74
CA THR A 117 -52.92 -8.97 0.43
C THR A 117 -52.31 -9.20 -0.99
N PRO A 118 -51.60 -10.32 -1.30
CA PRO A 118 -50.90 -10.52 -2.59
C PRO A 118 -51.65 -11.38 -3.65
N ALA A 119 -51.08 -11.47 -4.86
CA ALA A 119 -51.51 -12.38 -5.94
C ALA A 119 -50.31 -12.90 -6.77
N ALA A 120 -50.46 -14.04 -7.47
CA ALA A 120 -49.39 -14.71 -8.22
C ALA A 120 -49.85 -15.19 -9.62
N SER A 121 -48.92 -15.29 -10.59
CA SER A 121 -49.06 -16.17 -11.78
C SER A 121 -47.78 -16.28 -12.65
N ARG A 122 -47.47 -17.50 -13.10
CA ARG A 122 -46.65 -17.91 -14.28
C ARG A 122 -47.61 -18.64 -15.27
N PRO A 123 -47.26 -19.24 -16.45
CA PRO A 123 -45.92 -19.65 -16.95
C PRO A 123 -45.65 -19.56 -18.50
N GLY A 124 -44.43 -19.95 -18.91
CA GLY A 124 -44.15 -20.71 -20.16
C GLY A 124 -43.50 -19.96 -21.33
N ASP A 125 -42.79 -20.60 -22.28
CA ASP A 125 -42.26 -22.00 -22.36
C ASP A 125 -41.23 -22.10 -23.54
N ARG A 126 -40.42 -23.18 -23.56
CA ARG A 126 -39.62 -23.78 -24.68
C ARG A 126 -38.19 -23.30 -24.98
N ARG A 127 -37.25 -24.10 -25.55
CA ARG A 127 -36.93 -25.57 -25.78
C ARG A 127 -35.58 -25.60 -26.58
N THR A 128 -34.73 -26.64 -26.76
CA THR A 128 -34.46 -28.05 -26.34
C THR A 128 -32.97 -28.32 -26.67
N HIS A 129 -32.22 -29.37 -26.32
CA HIS A 129 -32.43 -30.81 -26.00
C HIS A 129 -31.75 -31.18 -24.66
N ARG A 130 -31.82 -32.37 -24.03
CA ARG A 130 -32.21 -33.78 -24.32
C ARG A 130 -31.12 -34.73 -24.87
N HIS A 131 -30.55 -35.53 -23.95
CA HIS A 131 -30.31 -36.97 -24.17
C HIS A 131 -30.71 -37.77 -22.91
N ASP A 132 -31.35 -38.93 -23.13
CA ASP A 132 -31.82 -39.91 -22.13
C ASP A 132 -30.81 -41.08 -22.02
N ALA A 133 -30.78 -41.96 -21.01
CA ALA A 133 -31.32 -41.96 -19.63
C ALA A 133 -30.72 -43.17 -18.86
N GLY A 134 -30.86 -43.22 -17.53
CA GLY A 134 -30.51 -44.38 -16.71
C GLY A 134 -31.17 -44.31 -15.34
N SER A 135 -32.15 -45.19 -15.07
CA SER A 135 -33.10 -45.02 -13.95
C SER A 135 -32.85 -45.94 -12.75
N GLY A 136 -32.94 -45.39 -11.53
CA GLY A 136 -32.92 -46.11 -10.25
C GLY A 136 -33.63 -45.30 -9.16
N THR A 137 -34.69 -45.83 -8.56
CA THR A 137 -35.58 -45.11 -7.62
C THR A 137 -35.15 -45.35 -6.17
N PRO A 138 -35.20 -44.35 -5.25
CA PRO A 138 -34.63 -44.46 -3.90
C PRO A 138 -35.56 -45.16 -2.90
N SER A 139 -35.00 -45.55 -1.74
CA SER A 139 -35.74 -45.97 -0.55
C SER A 139 -35.23 -45.22 0.68
N GLN A 140 -36.16 -44.67 1.48
CA GLN A 140 -35.86 -44.16 2.83
C GLN A 140 -35.94 -45.30 3.85
N GLY A 141 -35.21 -45.18 4.96
CA GLY A 141 -35.25 -46.10 6.11
C GLY A 141 -35.21 -45.33 7.43
N ALA A 142 -36.00 -45.75 8.41
CA ALA A 142 -36.28 -44.96 9.61
C ALA A 142 -35.23 -45.10 10.73
N THR A 143 -35.26 -44.16 11.67
CA THR A 143 -34.41 -44.09 12.87
C THR A 143 -35.01 -44.84 14.07
N THR A 144 -34.17 -45.40 14.94
CA THR A 144 -34.47 -45.63 16.39
C THR A 144 -33.17 -45.93 17.18
N PRO A 145 -33.07 -45.64 18.50
CA PRO A 145 -31.78 -45.58 19.20
C PRO A 145 -31.55 -46.57 20.36
N ALA A 146 -30.29 -46.95 20.58
CA ALA A 146 -29.68 -47.49 21.82
C ALA A 146 -28.15 -47.41 21.63
N ALA A 147 -27.29 -46.86 22.50
CA ALA A 147 -26.96 -47.10 23.92
C ALA A 147 -25.47 -47.58 24.00
N PRO A 148 -24.71 -47.34 25.09
CA PRO A 148 -23.25 -47.22 24.99
C PRO A 148 -22.43 -48.45 25.44
N ASP A 149 -21.38 -48.76 24.67
CA ASP A 149 -20.10 -49.43 25.03
C ASP A 149 -19.31 -49.66 23.73
N ALA A 150 -17.99 -49.85 23.66
CA ALA A 150 -16.88 -49.53 24.59
C ALA A 150 -15.61 -49.34 23.74
N GLY A 151 -14.53 -48.80 24.34
CA GLY A 151 -13.36 -48.25 23.63
C GLY A 151 -12.81 -49.02 22.42
N ILE A 152 -12.82 -48.35 21.26
CA ILE A 152 -11.91 -48.62 20.14
C ILE A 152 -10.82 -47.53 20.16
N GLN A 153 -9.57 -47.96 20.12
CA GLN A 153 -8.40 -47.08 20.14
C GLN A 153 -8.00 -46.76 18.70
N GLU A 154 -8.46 -45.62 18.18
CA GLU A 154 -8.14 -45.19 16.82
C GLU A 154 -6.63 -44.87 16.66
N PRO A 155 -6.02 -45.16 15.50
CA PRO A 155 -4.61 -44.87 15.26
C PRO A 155 -4.37 -43.35 15.06
N PRO A 156 -3.37 -42.76 15.74
CA PRO A 156 -3.07 -41.33 15.60
C PRO A 156 -2.39 -41.06 14.25
N GLY A 157 -3.17 -40.71 13.22
CA GLY A 157 -2.63 -40.54 11.86
C GLY A 157 -3.43 -39.70 10.85
N VAL A 158 -4.52 -39.02 11.24
CA VAL A 158 -5.34 -38.20 10.29
C VAL A 158 -5.82 -36.88 10.90
N THR A 159 -4.91 -36.04 11.39
CA THR A 159 -5.22 -34.68 11.88
C THR A 159 -4.32 -33.57 11.33
N TRP A 160 -3.16 -33.90 10.75
CA TRP A 160 -2.22 -32.92 10.18
C TRP A 160 -2.66 -32.36 8.81
N SER A 161 -3.38 -33.12 7.99
CA SER A 161 -3.77 -32.77 6.61
C SER A 161 -4.87 -31.70 6.48
N LYS A 162 -5.00 -30.82 7.47
CA LYS A 162 -5.79 -29.59 7.43
C LYS A 162 -5.05 -28.52 8.21
N ASN A 163 -4.59 -27.45 7.55
CA ASN A 163 -3.95 -26.29 8.20
C ASN A 163 -4.84 -25.83 9.40
N PRO A 164 -4.35 -25.84 10.65
CA PRO A 164 -5.20 -25.56 11.83
C PRO A 164 -5.86 -24.19 11.83
N ARG A 165 -5.26 -23.19 11.17
CA ARG A 165 -5.85 -21.85 10.99
C ARG A 165 -7.01 -21.87 9.99
N VAL A 166 -6.86 -22.61 8.89
CA VAL A 166 -7.95 -22.91 7.93
C VAL A 166 -9.08 -23.70 8.57
N VAL A 167 -8.78 -24.60 9.52
CA VAL A 167 -9.81 -25.30 10.32
C VAL A 167 -10.51 -24.32 11.27
N ALA A 168 -9.76 -23.56 12.07
CA ALA A 168 -10.32 -22.58 13.01
C ALA A 168 -11.19 -21.49 12.33
N ALA A 169 -10.85 -21.10 11.10
CA ALA A 169 -11.64 -20.14 10.31
C ALA A 169 -12.86 -20.78 9.61
N ARG A 170 -12.94 -22.11 9.53
CA ARG A 170 -14.15 -22.86 9.15
C ARG A 170 -15.07 -23.10 10.36
N ASP A 171 -14.50 -23.30 11.55
CA ASP A 171 -15.22 -23.61 12.80
C ASP A 171 -15.58 -22.37 13.66
N GLY A 172 -15.19 -21.17 13.21
CA GLY A 172 -15.12 -19.93 14.00
C GLY A 172 -16.45 -19.28 14.46
N GLY A 173 -17.15 -19.90 15.42
CA GLY A 173 -18.18 -19.25 16.22
C GLY A 173 -17.61 -18.22 17.20
N ALA A 174 -18.34 -17.13 17.47
CA ALA A 174 -17.83 -16.01 18.28
C ALA A 174 -17.59 -16.38 19.77
N GLY A 175 -16.40 -16.04 20.30
CA GLY A 175 -15.97 -16.38 21.66
C GLY A 175 -15.31 -15.24 22.45
N THR A 176 -15.78 -15.04 23.68
CA THR A 176 -15.44 -14.01 24.69
C THR A 176 -13.95 -13.74 25.00
N VAL A 177 -13.66 -12.49 25.41
CA VAL A 177 -12.36 -12.02 25.94
C VAL A 177 -12.45 -11.74 27.45
N THR A 178 -11.39 -12.07 28.20
CA THR A 178 -11.18 -11.63 29.61
C THR A 178 -9.88 -10.83 29.75
N SER A 179 -9.83 -9.86 30.67
CA SER A 179 -8.74 -8.88 30.82
C SER A 179 -7.99 -8.98 32.17
N LEU A 180 -6.95 -8.15 32.35
CA LEU A 180 -6.17 -7.74 33.56
C LEU A 180 -4.64 -7.73 33.24
N TRP A 181 -3.76 -6.85 33.76
CA TRP A 181 -3.89 -5.49 34.32
C TRP A 181 -2.51 -4.74 34.30
N THR A 182 -2.34 -3.62 35.00
CA THR A 182 -1.27 -2.60 34.78
C THR A 182 0.07 -2.75 35.56
N PRO A 183 1.19 -2.14 35.09
CA PRO A 183 2.55 -2.27 35.66
C PRO A 183 2.99 -1.12 36.62
N SER A 184 4.26 -1.13 37.08
CA SER A 184 4.89 -0.15 38.00
C SER A 184 6.31 0.29 37.55
N THR A 185 6.93 1.27 38.23
CA THR A 185 7.85 2.26 37.62
C THR A 185 9.34 2.26 38.05
N VAL A 186 10.22 2.45 37.04
CA VAL A 186 11.44 3.31 36.98
C VAL A 186 12.67 3.05 37.89
N GLY A 187 13.85 3.01 37.27
CA GLY A 187 15.20 3.19 37.86
C GLY A 187 16.28 3.30 36.76
N THR A 188 17.34 4.11 36.92
CA THR A 188 18.22 4.57 35.82
C THR A 188 19.75 4.44 36.08
N HIS A 189 20.57 4.71 35.03
CA HIS A 189 22.03 5.02 35.01
C HIS A 189 23.04 3.85 34.79
N VAL A 190 24.21 3.99 34.13
CA VAL A 190 24.73 4.97 33.10
C VAL A 190 25.95 4.40 32.31
N GLN A 191 25.91 4.48 30.98
CA GLN A 191 26.94 4.85 29.96
C GLN A 191 28.41 4.30 29.89
N ALA A 192 28.95 4.29 28.65
CA ALA A 192 30.38 4.20 28.21
C ALA A 192 31.07 2.81 28.27
N ALA A 193 32.03 2.40 27.42
CA ALA A 193 32.64 2.88 26.15
C ALA A 193 33.60 1.76 25.61
N ALA A 194 34.11 1.67 24.36
CA ALA A 194 33.87 2.28 23.03
C ALA A 194 34.55 1.41 21.92
N THR A 195 34.46 1.79 20.63
CA THR A 195 34.78 0.97 19.42
C THR A 195 36.16 1.22 18.78
N PRO A 196 36.66 0.25 17.98
CA PRO A 196 37.42 0.52 16.75
C PRO A 196 36.88 -0.27 15.53
N THR A 197 36.29 0.37 14.50
CA THR A 197 36.91 1.00 13.31
C THR A 197 36.90 0.09 12.07
N ALA A 198 36.22 0.52 11.00
CA ALA A 198 36.31 -0.04 9.65
C ALA A 198 36.66 1.08 8.63
N ALA A 199 37.15 0.71 7.44
CA ALA A 199 37.74 1.65 6.47
C ALA A 199 36.70 2.51 5.69
N PRO A 200 37.07 3.72 5.24
CA PRO A 200 36.12 4.68 4.68
C PRO A 200 35.91 4.57 3.15
N PRO A 201 34.74 4.98 2.62
CA PRO A 201 34.53 5.20 1.20
C PRO A 201 35.28 6.44 0.67
N ALA A 202 35.44 6.53 -0.65
CA ALA A 202 36.30 7.52 -1.30
C ALA A 202 35.79 8.97 -1.17
N ARG A 203 36.73 9.91 -0.99
CA ARG A 203 36.46 11.36 -1.00
C ARG A 203 36.70 11.94 -2.40
N VAL A 204 35.69 12.59 -2.98
CA VAL A 204 35.92 13.59 -4.04
C VAL A 204 36.49 14.84 -3.38
N THR A 205 37.66 15.31 -3.82
CA THR A 205 38.36 16.45 -3.22
C THR A 205 37.87 17.78 -3.75
N VAL A 206 37.64 18.73 -2.83
CA VAL A 206 37.14 20.10 -3.11
C VAL A 206 38.00 20.89 -4.11
N SER A 207 39.25 20.47 -4.35
CA SER A 207 40.10 21.05 -5.40
C SER A 207 39.53 20.88 -6.82
N THR A 208 38.86 19.77 -7.14
CA THR A 208 38.26 19.60 -8.49
C THR A 208 37.13 20.59 -8.74
N LEU A 209 36.28 20.82 -7.72
CA LEU A 209 35.22 21.83 -7.71
C LEU A 209 35.79 23.24 -7.95
N LEU A 210 36.92 23.58 -7.30
CA LEU A 210 37.63 24.85 -7.49
C LEU A 210 38.33 24.99 -8.85
N THR A 211 38.76 23.89 -9.47
CA THR A 211 39.32 23.92 -10.84
C THR A 211 38.23 24.18 -11.87
N SER A 212 37.07 23.53 -11.75
CA SER A 212 35.90 23.79 -12.61
C SER A 212 35.43 25.24 -12.53
N LEU A 213 35.47 25.85 -11.33
CA LEU A 213 35.15 27.27 -11.13
C LEU A 213 36.08 28.24 -11.87
N ARG A 214 37.34 27.86 -12.16
CA ARG A 214 38.28 28.73 -12.90
C ARG A 214 38.13 28.62 -14.42
N HIS A 215 37.77 27.45 -14.95
CA HIS A 215 37.51 27.28 -16.38
C HIS A 215 36.14 27.84 -16.82
N ALA A 216 35.23 28.10 -15.88
CA ALA A 216 33.96 28.77 -16.15
C ALA A 216 34.10 30.30 -16.36
N SER A 217 35.29 30.88 -16.20
CA SER A 217 35.51 32.34 -16.15
C SER A 217 36.69 32.84 -17.00
N ASP A 218 37.09 32.13 -18.06
CA ASP A 218 38.15 32.56 -18.98
C ASP A 218 37.57 33.06 -20.32
N PRO A 219 37.67 34.37 -20.63
CA PRO A 219 37.09 34.96 -21.84
C PRO A 219 38.12 35.19 -22.99
N LEU A 220 39.36 34.70 -22.91
CA LEU A 220 40.46 35.14 -23.79
C LEU A 220 41.18 34.02 -24.56
N SER A 221 40.46 33.32 -25.45
CA SER A 221 41.04 32.30 -26.35
C SER A 221 41.18 32.72 -27.82
N SER A 222 41.43 34.00 -28.14
CA SER A 222 42.03 34.42 -29.42
C SER A 222 42.58 35.86 -29.43
N THR A 223 43.90 36.00 -29.33
CA THR A 223 44.74 37.09 -29.89
C THR A 223 44.23 38.55 -29.90
N GLY A 224 44.65 39.33 -28.89
CA GLY A 224 45.18 40.69 -29.09
C GLY A 224 44.30 41.90 -28.75
N GLY A 225 44.69 42.68 -27.72
CA GLY A 225 44.18 44.05 -27.50
C GLY A 225 43.84 44.45 -26.05
N THR A 226 44.86 44.76 -25.25
CA THR A 226 44.83 45.66 -24.05
C THR A 226 43.53 45.82 -23.24
N THR A 227 43.46 45.18 -22.08
CA THR A 227 42.77 45.65 -20.85
C THR A 227 43.72 46.57 -20.05
N PRO A 228 43.40 47.15 -18.85
CA PRO A 228 42.17 47.05 -18.05
C PRO A 228 41.61 48.36 -17.40
N VAL A 229 40.32 48.40 -17.08
CA VAL A 229 39.73 49.12 -15.91
C VAL A 229 38.47 48.36 -15.45
N GLY A 230 38.20 48.28 -14.14
CA GLY A 230 36.90 47.83 -13.58
C GLY A 230 36.74 46.31 -13.46
N GLY A 231 37.08 45.75 -12.30
CA GLY A 231 37.16 44.30 -12.08
C GLY A 231 36.32 43.77 -10.93
N SER A 232 35.09 44.24 -10.72
CA SER A 232 34.17 43.58 -9.79
C SER A 232 33.31 42.53 -10.49
N VAL A 233 32.82 41.54 -9.74
CA VAL A 233 31.83 40.58 -10.24
C VAL A 233 30.53 41.28 -10.67
N ALA A 234 30.18 42.40 -10.03
CA ALA A 234 29.04 43.22 -10.41
C ALA A 234 29.24 43.88 -11.79
N ASP A 235 30.44 44.35 -12.13
CA ASP A 235 30.73 44.93 -13.45
C ASP A 235 30.62 43.88 -14.56
N LEU A 236 31.14 42.66 -14.31
CA LEU A 236 31.00 41.53 -15.23
C LEU A 236 29.54 41.09 -15.39
N VAL A 237 28.75 41.10 -14.31
CA VAL A 237 27.29 40.84 -14.35
C VAL A 237 26.53 41.95 -15.09
N LEU A 238 26.94 43.23 -14.96
CA LEU A 238 26.38 44.34 -15.74
C LEU A 238 26.72 44.20 -17.23
N LEU A 239 27.98 43.89 -17.58
CA LEU A 239 28.38 43.70 -18.98
C LEU A 239 27.71 42.47 -19.62
N ALA A 240 27.52 41.38 -18.87
CA ALA A 240 26.73 40.24 -19.32
C ALA A 240 25.23 40.59 -19.48
N GLY A 241 24.67 41.36 -18.53
CA GLY A 241 23.29 41.84 -18.59
C GLY A 241 23.01 42.81 -19.74
N MET A 242 23.99 43.63 -20.15
CA MET A 242 23.87 44.60 -21.24
C MET A 242 24.14 44.02 -22.65
N ARG A 243 24.34 42.70 -22.79
CA ARG A 243 24.63 42.05 -24.10
C ARG A 243 23.74 40.86 -24.45
N ARG A 244 22.51 40.82 -23.91
CA ARG A 244 21.41 40.05 -24.49
C ARG A 244 20.25 41.01 -24.76
N GLU A 245 19.94 41.24 -26.03
CA GLU A 245 18.70 41.93 -26.41
C GLU A 245 17.49 41.15 -25.88
N GLN A 246 16.40 41.86 -25.57
CA GLN A 246 15.17 41.28 -25.02
C GLN A 246 14.36 40.53 -26.08
N GLN A 247 14.92 39.43 -26.58
CA GLN A 247 14.14 38.42 -27.30
C GLN A 247 13.30 37.66 -26.29
N ALA A 248 11.99 37.89 -26.30
CA ALA A 248 11.03 37.06 -25.61
C ALA A 248 11.20 35.59 -26.04
N LEU A 249 10.82 34.65 -25.17
CA LEU A 249 10.93 33.22 -25.46
C LEU A 249 9.92 32.82 -26.54
N VAL A 250 10.31 32.91 -27.81
CA VAL A 250 9.51 32.46 -28.95
C VAL A 250 9.49 30.94 -28.96
N LEU A 251 8.44 30.38 -28.36
CA LEU A 251 8.17 28.94 -28.40
C LEU A 251 7.52 28.57 -29.74
N PRO A 252 7.99 27.51 -30.42
CA PRO A 252 7.17 26.76 -31.35
C PRO A 252 5.87 26.32 -30.68
N GLY A 253 4.74 26.39 -31.40
CA GLY A 253 3.43 26.04 -30.84
C GLY A 253 3.37 24.60 -30.31
N PRO A 254 2.44 24.30 -29.40
CA PRO A 254 2.24 22.97 -28.84
C PRO A 254 1.68 22.02 -29.90
N THR A 255 1.93 20.74 -29.75
CA THR A 255 1.19 19.68 -30.46
C THR A 255 0.19 19.02 -29.53
N VAL A 256 -0.97 18.69 -30.09
CA VAL A 256 -1.98 17.83 -29.45
C VAL A 256 -2.38 16.78 -30.49
N THR A 257 -2.27 15.51 -30.13
CA THR A 257 -2.51 14.37 -31.01
C THR A 257 -3.20 13.25 -30.23
N VAL A 258 -3.90 12.36 -30.93
CA VAL A 258 -4.40 11.11 -30.36
C VAL A 258 -3.52 9.97 -30.86
N SER A 259 -3.03 9.15 -29.94
CA SER A 259 -2.37 7.87 -30.24
C SER A 259 -3.09 6.79 -29.47
N GLU A 260 -3.52 5.72 -30.16
CA GLU A 260 -4.19 4.58 -29.53
C GLU A 260 -5.35 5.00 -28.61
N GLY A 261 -6.18 5.95 -29.07
CA GLY A 261 -7.31 6.50 -28.29
C GLY A 261 -6.93 7.42 -27.13
N VAL A 262 -5.66 7.72 -26.86
CA VAL A 262 -5.26 8.61 -25.75
C VAL A 262 -4.79 9.96 -26.28
N ILE A 263 -5.25 11.06 -25.68
CA ILE A 263 -4.75 12.40 -26.03
C ILE A 263 -3.38 12.63 -25.38
N GLY A 264 -2.43 13.11 -26.16
CA GLY A 264 -1.12 13.53 -25.66
C GLY A 264 -0.46 14.53 -26.61
N GLY A 265 0.80 14.82 -26.38
CA GLY A 265 1.59 15.67 -27.26
C GLY A 265 2.74 16.36 -26.54
N CYS A 266 3.20 17.47 -27.12
CA CYS A 266 4.33 18.25 -26.64
C CYS A 266 3.91 19.70 -26.38
N VAL A 267 4.28 20.25 -25.22
CA VAL A 267 4.04 21.65 -24.89
C VAL A 267 4.78 22.61 -25.83
N VAL A 268 5.91 22.19 -26.41
CA VAL A 268 6.71 23.01 -27.34
C VAL A 268 7.18 22.19 -28.53
N GLY A 269 6.69 22.54 -29.73
CA GLY A 269 7.08 21.92 -30.99
C GLY A 269 6.65 20.45 -31.12
N ALA A 270 6.96 19.82 -32.26
CA ALA A 270 6.49 18.46 -32.55
C ALA A 270 7.30 17.33 -31.89
N THR A 271 8.44 17.64 -31.26
CA THR A 271 9.45 16.65 -30.84
C THR A 271 9.82 16.74 -29.36
N CYS A 272 9.05 17.48 -28.54
CA CYS A 272 9.26 17.65 -27.09
C CYS A 272 10.70 18.07 -26.72
N THR A 273 11.35 18.85 -27.60
CA THR A 273 12.79 19.17 -27.49
C THR A 273 13.06 20.66 -27.68
N THR A 274 13.32 21.35 -26.56
CA THR A 274 13.84 22.72 -26.58
C THR A 274 15.37 22.71 -26.59
N ALA A 275 15.98 23.43 -27.54
CA ALA A 275 17.43 23.42 -27.80
C ALA A 275 18.37 23.90 -26.66
N ASN A 276 17.84 24.31 -25.50
CA ASN A 276 18.62 24.84 -24.37
C ASN A 276 18.28 24.21 -23.01
N GLY A 277 17.38 23.22 -22.96
CA GLY A 277 16.87 22.65 -21.70
C GLY A 277 15.88 23.58 -20.98
N SER A 278 14.64 23.12 -20.82
CA SER A 278 13.58 23.88 -20.16
C SER A 278 12.95 23.07 -19.03
N THR A 279 12.38 23.75 -18.04
CA THR A 279 11.51 23.16 -17.03
C THR A 279 10.06 23.51 -17.37
N TYR A 280 9.17 22.53 -17.26
CA TYR A 280 7.75 22.65 -17.57
C TYR A 280 6.92 22.53 -16.28
N THR A 281 6.04 23.51 -16.03
CA THR A 281 5.22 23.56 -14.81
C THR A 281 3.76 23.86 -15.15
N LEU A 282 2.83 23.02 -14.73
CA LEU A 282 1.40 23.30 -14.86
C LEU A 282 1.01 24.52 -14.02
N ILE A 283 0.43 25.55 -14.65
CA ILE A 283 -0.01 26.80 -13.99
C ILE A 283 -1.52 27.05 -14.09
N SER A 284 -2.22 26.34 -14.97
CA SER A 284 -3.68 26.15 -14.90
C SER A 284 -3.99 24.70 -15.20
N ALA A 285 -4.74 24.04 -14.31
CA ALA A 285 -5.30 22.72 -14.57
C ALA A 285 -6.33 22.76 -15.72
N PRO A 286 -6.68 21.61 -16.32
CA PRO A 286 -7.72 21.49 -17.34
C PRO A 286 -9.07 22.04 -16.86
N ASN A 287 -9.69 22.88 -17.70
CA ASN A 287 -10.79 23.75 -17.27
C ASN A 287 -12.18 23.08 -17.15
N LYS A 288 -12.33 21.79 -17.46
CA LYS A 288 -13.53 20.98 -17.14
C LYS A 288 -13.29 19.95 -16.03
N GLY A 289 -12.03 19.73 -15.62
CA GLY A 289 -11.65 18.74 -14.61
C GLY A 289 -10.91 17.52 -15.17
N GLY A 290 -10.43 17.57 -16.42
CA GLY A 290 -9.61 16.50 -16.99
C GLY A 290 -8.29 16.28 -16.22
N LYS A 291 -7.79 15.04 -16.21
CA LYS A 291 -6.52 14.67 -15.55
C LYS A 291 -5.37 14.78 -16.56
N LEU A 292 -4.24 15.35 -16.12
CA LEU A 292 -3.08 15.64 -16.97
C LEU A 292 -1.79 15.15 -16.30
N ALA A 293 -1.07 14.26 -16.97
CA ALA A 293 0.32 13.95 -16.67
C ALA A 293 1.23 14.82 -17.54
N LEU A 294 2.21 15.49 -16.94
CA LEU A 294 3.17 16.38 -17.62
C LEU A 294 4.59 16.03 -17.18
N ASP A 295 5.46 15.68 -18.12
CA ASP A 295 6.89 15.56 -17.88
C ASP A 295 7.49 16.97 -17.73
N ALA A 296 7.96 17.27 -16.50
CA ALA A 296 8.55 18.55 -16.16
C ALA A 296 9.89 18.86 -16.86
N THR A 297 10.49 17.89 -17.57
CA THR A 297 11.80 17.97 -18.23
C THR A 297 11.69 17.99 -19.75
N THR A 298 10.87 17.13 -20.36
CA THR A 298 10.67 17.12 -21.83
C THR A 298 9.53 18.02 -22.28
N GLY A 299 8.51 18.22 -21.43
CA GLY A 299 7.26 18.87 -21.83
C GLY A 299 6.34 17.97 -22.65
N ALA A 300 6.60 16.66 -22.69
CA ALA A 300 5.63 15.66 -23.10
C ALA A 300 4.46 15.63 -22.11
N PHE A 301 3.24 15.45 -22.60
CA PHE A 301 2.06 15.30 -21.75
C PHE A 301 1.12 14.20 -22.23
N THR A 302 0.33 13.68 -21.30
CA THR A 302 -0.78 12.75 -21.53
C THR A 302 -2.00 13.29 -20.81
N PHE A 303 -3.15 13.28 -21.49
CA PHE A 303 -4.34 14.00 -21.08
C PHE A 303 -5.60 13.14 -21.19
N LEU A 304 -6.29 13.00 -20.06
CA LEU A 304 -7.63 12.41 -19.96
C LEU A 304 -8.64 13.56 -19.84
N PRO A 305 -9.29 14.01 -20.93
CA PRO A 305 -10.33 15.03 -20.88
C PRO A 305 -11.51 14.60 -19.99
N PHE A 306 -12.23 15.59 -19.45
CA PHE A 306 -13.41 15.32 -18.62
C PHE A 306 -14.63 14.95 -19.48
N ALA A 307 -15.28 13.84 -19.14
CA ALA A 307 -16.61 13.48 -19.62
C ALA A 307 -17.64 13.63 -18.49
N PRO A 308 -18.81 14.27 -18.73
CA PRO A 308 -19.94 14.17 -17.81
C PRO A 308 -20.38 12.71 -17.66
N GLU A 309 -20.71 12.28 -16.44
CA GLU A 309 -21.13 10.91 -16.11
C GLU A 309 -22.21 10.35 -17.07
N THR A 310 -23.19 11.19 -17.42
CA THR A 310 -24.31 10.85 -18.31
C THR A 310 -23.95 10.73 -19.79
N SER A 311 -22.67 10.79 -20.16
CA SER A 311 -22.22 10.79 -21.56
C SER A 311 -21.78 9.40 -22.02
N ALA A 312 -22.72 8.63 -22.58
CA ALA A 312 -22.45 7.31 -23.17
C ALA A 312 -21.41 7.32 -24.33
N ASN A 313 -21.11 8.51 -24.90
CA ASN A 313 -20.08 8.70 -25.93
C ASN A 313 -18.76 9.30 -25.39
N GLY A 314 -18.60 9.38 -24.07
CA GLY A 314 -17.41 9.97 -23.43
C GLY A 314 -17.31 11.50 -23.62
N PRO A 315 -16.09 12.04 -23.75
CA PRO A 315 -15.83 13.49 -23.73
C PRO A 315 -16.21 14.20 -25.05
N SER A 316 -16.44 15.52 -24.98
CA SER A 316 -16.75 16.37 -26.14
C SER A 316 -16.41 17.86 -25.92
N GLY A 317 -16.40 18.61 -27.02
CA GLY A 317 -16.01 20.02 -27.09
C GLY A 317 -14.53 20.28 -26.80
N GLN A 318 -14.21 21.50 -26.40
CA GLN A 318 -12.84 21.92 -26.08
C GLN A 318 -12.55 21.82 -24.58
N GLU A 319 -11.31 21.44 -24.22
CA GLU A 319 -10.77 21.59 -22.87
C GLU A 319 -9.36 22.20 -22.93
N SER A 320 -9.07 23.13 -22.03
CA SER A 320 -7.88 23.98 -22.07
C SER A 320 -7.12 23.95 -20.74
N PHE A 321 -5.79 23.94 -20.83
CA PHE A 321 -4.87 24.03 -19.69
C PHE A 321 -3.65 24.90 -20.04
N SER A 322 -2.88 25.31 -19.03
CA SER A 322 -1.77 26.26 -19.21
C SER A 322 -0.51 25.75 -18.55
N VAL A 323 0.58 25.65 -19.31
CA VAL A 323 1.90 25.24 -18.85
C VAL A 323 2.86 26.42 -18.96
N LEU A 324 3.66 26.65 -17.91
CA LEU A 324 4.80 27.54 -17.97
C LEU A 324 6.03 26.78 -18.48
N VAL A 325 6.70 27.33 -19.48
CA VAL A 325 7.99 26.85 -19.98
C VAL A 325 9.07 27.83 -19.52
N ALA A 326 9.97 27.39 -18.64
CA ALA A 326 11.07 28.19 -18.10
C ALA A 326 12.41 27.72 -18.65
N GLN A 327 13.25 28.64 -19.16
CA GLN A 327 14.62 28.31 -19.57
C GLN A 327 15.47 27.95 -18.34
N ASN A 328 16.20 26.83 -18.42
CA ASN A 328 17.20 26.50 -17.41
C ASN A 328 18.53 27.18 -17.73
N THR A 329 19.04 28.01 -16.81
CA THR A 329 20.41 28.53 -16.88
C THR A 329 21.31 27.70 -15.96
N LYS A 330 22.63 27.75 -16.18
CA LYS A 330 23.60 27.13 -15.26
C LYS A 330 23.41 27.59 -13.80
N PHE A 331 22.90 28.80 -13.59
CA PHE A 331 22.57 29.32 -12.26
C PHE A 331 21.27 28.73 -11.70
N THR A 332 20.19 28.62 -12.49
CA THR A 332 18.95 28.00 -11.98
C THR A 332 19.18 26.53 -11.65
N THR A 333 19.82 25.75 -12.53
CA THR A 333 20.16 24.34 -12.28
C THR A 333 21.02 24.15 -11.02
N LEU A 334 22.00 25.04 -10.78
CA LEU A 334 22.82 25.00 -9.57
C LEU A 334 22.01 25.27 -8.30
N VAL A 335 21.07 26.23 -8.34
CA VAL A 335 20.33 26.69 -7.17
C VAL A 335 19.10 25.81 -6.87
N THR A 336 18.40 25.29 -7.87
CA THR A 336 17.31 24.32 -7.67
C THR A 336 17.83 22.93 -7.30
N GLY A 337 19.05 22.58 -7.73
CA GLY A 337 19.76 21.36 -7.33
C GLY A 337 20.24 21.34 -5.87
N LEU A 338 20.07 22.41 -5.10
CA LEU A 338 20.35 22.42 -3.66
C LEU A 338 19.23 21.67 -2.90
N PRO A 339 19.54 20.57 -2.19
CA PRO A 339 18.52 19.73 -1.56
C PRO A 339 17.70 20.48 -0.50
N ILE A 340 16.42 20.09 -0.39
CA ILE A 340 15.39 20.66 0.50
C ILE A 340 15.00 22.11 0.14
N VAL A 341 15.96 23.03 0.03
CA VAL A 341 15.70 24.48 -0.09
C VAL A 341 15.46 24.92 -1.55
N GLY A 342 16.20 24.36 -2.50
CA GLY A 342 16.19 24.79 -3.91
C GLY A 342 14.82 24.63 -4.57
N SER A 343 14.24 23.43 -4.49
CA SER A 343 12.95 23.11 -5.12
C SER A 343 11.73 23.67 -4.37
N THR A 344 11.75 23.71 -3.04
CA THR A 344 10.53 24.03 -2.25
C THR A 344 10.34 25.52 -1.94
N LEU A 345 11.43 26.28 -1.82
CA LEU A 345 11.39 27.70 -1.43
C LEU A 345 11.92 28.63 -2.52
N ILE A 346 12.99 28.24 -3.22
CA ILE A 346 13.65 29.12 -4.19
C ILE A 346 13.01 29.00 -5.58
N ALA A 347 12.67 27.81 -6.05
CA ALA A 347 12.09 27.60 -7.38
C ALA A 347 10.81 28.42 -7.64
N PRO A 348 9.82 28.53 -6.71
CA PRO A 348 8.65 29.37 -6.94
C PRO A 348 8.98 30.86 -7.06
N VAL A 349 10.00 31.33 -6.33
CA VAL A 349 10.47 32.72 -6.40
C VAL A 349 11.20 32.98 -7.71
N ILE A 350 12.11 32.09 -8.13
CA ILE A 350 12.76 32.14 -9.45
C ILE A 350 11.70 32.15 -10.56
N MET A 351 10.71 31.26 -10.50
CA MET A 351 9.63 31.16 -11.49
C MET A 351 8.80 32.46 -11.58
N THR A 352 8.50 33.08 -10.44
CA THR A 352 7.80 34.37 -10.38
C THR A 352 8.66 35.49 -11.01
N LEU A 353 9.97 35.51 -10.76
CA LEU A 353 10.88 36.51 -11.33
C LEU A 353 11.08 36.30 -12.84
N GLN A 354 11.25 35.05 -13.30
CA GLN A 354 11.33 34.68 -14.72
C GLN A 354 10.11 35.13 -15.52
N GLN A 355 8.89 34.92 -14.99
CA GLN A 355 7.63 35.36 -15.60
C GLN A 355 7.58 36.89 -15.81
N HIS A 356 8.17 37.66 -14.91
CA HIS A 356 8.25 39.11 -14.99
C HIS A 356 9.52 39.61 -15.70
N ASN A 357 10.32 38.70 -16.28
CA ASN A 357 11.65 38.96 -16.88
C ASN A 357 12.67 39.64 -15.93
N ILE A 358 12.45 39.57 -14.62
CA ILE A 358 13.32 40.14 -13.60
C ILE A 358 14.54 39.22 -13.44
N LEU A 359 15.76 39.79 -13.51
CA LEU A 359 17.03 39.05 -13.52
C LEU A 359 17.20 38.05 -14.69
N ALA A 360 16.47 38.21 -15.80
CA ALA A 360 16.50 37.27 -16.93
C ALA A 360 17.90 36.89 -17.48
N PRO A 361 18.94 37.75 -17.49
CA PRO A 361 20.30 37.34 -17.87
C PRO A 361 20.94 36.29 -16.94
N LEU A 362 20.50 36.20 -15.68
CA LEU A 362 20.99 35.27 -14.67
C LEU A 362 20.07 34.03 -14.55
N ILE A 363 18.76 34.25 -14.44
CA ILE A 363 17.78 33.17 -14.17
C ILE A 363 17.02 32.67 -15.41
N GLY A 364 17.27 33.24 -16.59
CA GLY A 364 16.55 32.89 -17.82
C GLY A 364 15.17 33.56 -17.92
N THR A 365 14.46 33.27 -19.01
CA THR A 365 13.10 33.73 -19.25
C THR A 365 12.10 32.58 -19.09
N ALA A 366 10.84 32.91 -18.83
CA ALA A 366 9.74 31.94 -18.89
C ALA A 366 8.59 32.49 -19.74
N ALA A 367 7.91 31.61 -20.46
CA ALA A 367 6.71 31.92 -21.23
C ALA A 367 5.55 30.99 -20.82
N ARG A 368 4.34 31.55 -20.80
CA ARG A 368 3.10 30.77 -20.66
C ARG A 368 2.75 30.21 -22.03
N GLN A 369 2.60 28.89 -22.10
CA GLN A 369 1.96 28.21 -23.21
C GLN A 369 0.56 27.79 -22.78
N ASP A 370 -0.44 28.27 -23.51
CA ASP A 370 -1.81 27.77 -23.41
C ASP A 370 -1.99 26.63 -24.43
N ILE A 371 -2.61 25.54 -23.98
CA ILE A 371 -2.93 24.35 -24.78
C ILE A 371 -4.44 24.17 -24.73
N THR A 372 -5.05 23.89 -25.88
CA THR A 372 -6.48 23.55 -25.98
C THR A 372 -6.61 22.31 -26.84
N ALA A 373 -7.13 21.24 -26.25
CA ALA A 373 -7.57 20.06 -26.98
C ALA A 373 -9.00 20.31 -27.43
N ASN A 374 -9.29 20.16 -28.73
CA ASN A 374 -10.67 20.05 -29.20
C ASN A 374 -11.00 18.57 -29.39
N ILE A 375 -11.72 17.99 -28.44
CA ILE A 375 -11.97 16.54 -28.39
C ILE A 375 -12.75 16.09 -29.64
N ASP A 376 -13.67 16.92 -30.14
CA ASP A 376 -14.46 16.60 -31.34
C ASP A 376 -13.64 16.63 -32.64
N ASP A 377 -12.57 17.44 -32.71
CA ASP A 377 -11.63 17.44 -33.86
C ASP A 377 -10.58 16.32 -33.74
N LEU A 378 -10.19 15.99 -32.51
CA LEU A 378 -9.17 14.98 -32.20
C LEU A 378 -9.70 13.54 -32.28
N ARG A 379 -11.00 13.34 -32.08
CA ARG A 379 -11.66 12.03 -32.21
C ARG A 379 -11.84 11.66 -33.69
N THR A 380 -10.84 10.97 -34.25
CA THR A 380 -10.98 10.24 -35.51
C THR A 380 -12.19 9.31 -35.45
N ALA A 381 -13.01 9.29 -36.51
CA ALA A 381 -14.16 8.41 -36.60
C ALA A 381 -13.73 6.94 -36.39
N GLY A 382 -14.39 6.26 -35.44
CA GLY A 382 -14.14 4.86 -35.09
C GLY A 382 -13.15 4.61 -33.95
N MET A 383 -12.37 5.61 -33.49
CA MET A 383 -11.54 5.47 -32.29
C MET A 383 -12.18 6.16 -31.08
N PRO A 384 -12.46 5.44 -29.97
CA PRO A 384 -12.86 6.07 -28.72
C PRO A 384 -11.69 6.85 -28.11
N VAL A 385 -11.98 7.78 -27.20
CA VAL A 385 -10.97 8.61 -26.53
C VAL A 385 -10.95 8.26 -25.04
N ALA A 386 -9.78 7.96 -24.47
CA ALA A 386 -9.57 7.75 -23.05
C ALA A 386 -9.92 9.02 -22.25
N PHE A 387 -10.64 8.88 -21.14
CA PHE A 387 -11.23 10.02 -20.44
C PHE A 387 -11.31 9.80 -18.93
N THR A 388 -11.61 10.88 -18.19
CA THR A 388 -11.89 10.84 -16.76
C THR A 388 -13.29 11.39 -16.47
N THR A 389 -13.92 10.90 -15.40
CA THR A 389 -15.25 11.32 -14.95
C THR A 389 -15.37 11.20 -13.43
N MET A 390 -16.56 11.55 -12.92
CA MET A 390 -16.91 11.50 -11.50
C MET A 390 -18.22 10.73 -11.34
N VAL A 391 -18.14 9.40 -11.23
CA VAL A 391 -19.32 8.51 -11.13
C VAL A 391 -20.00 8.69 -9.77
N THR A 392 -21.32 8.74 -9.75
CA THR A 392 -22.13 8.96 -8.55
C THR A 392 -22.39 7.64 -7.82
N SER A 393 -21.84 7.49 -6.63
CA SER A 393 -22.09 6.31 -5.78
C SER A 393 -23.48 6.34 -5.12
N TRP A 394 -23.88 5.20 -4.55
CA TRP A 394 -25.19 4.95 -3.92
C TRP A 394 -25.57 5.95 -2.81
N ASP A 395 -24.59 6.53 -2.12
CA ASP A 395 -24.76 7.55 -1.07
C ASP A 395 -24.55 8.99 -1.57
N GLY A 396 -24.42 9.19 -2.89
CA GLY A 396 -24.16 10.50 -3.51
C GLY A 396 -22.70 10.96 -3.40
N VAL A 397 -21.77 10.05 -3.04
CA VAL A 397 -20.34 10.32 -3.14
C VAL A 397 -19.89 10.18 -4.58
N GLN A 398 -19.30 11.23 -5.16
CA GLN A 398 -18.60 11.09 -6.44
C GLN A 398 -17.30 10.29 -6.28
N ILE A 399 -17.10 9.30 -7.13
CA ILE A 399 -15.88 8.50 -7.28
C ILE A 399 -15.19 8.95 -8.57
N SER A 400 -13.91 9.31 -8.48
CA SER A 400 -13.11 9.72 -9.63
C SER A 400 -12.66 8.49 -10.40
N THR A 401 -13.05 8.40 -11.67
CA THR A 401 -12.92 7.18 -12.49
C THR A 401 -12.36 7.53 -13.86
N ASN A 402 -11.43 6.72 -14.35
CA ASN A 402 -10.83 6.83 -15.67
C ASN A 402 -11.27 5.63 -16.52
N PHE A 403 -11.53 5.88 -17.80
CA PHE A 403 -11.83 4.85 -18.79
C PHE A 403 -10.82 4.94 -19.93
N PHE A 404 -10.21 3.81 -20.28
CA PHE A 404 -9.30 3.66 -21.41
C PHE A 404 -9.85 2.63 -22.39
N PRO A 405 -10.03 2.97 -23.68
CA PRO A 405 -10.54 2.01 -24.66
C PRO A 405 -9.49 0.97 -25.06
N ALA A 406 -9.95 -0.18 -25.52
CA ALA A 406 -9.12 -1.23 -26.14
C ALA A 406 -8.23 -0.71 -27.29
N ILE A 407 -7.06 -1.32 -27.50
CA ILE A 407 -6.17 -1.03 -28.64
C ILE A 407 -6.42 -2.07 -29.73
N THR A 408 -7.41 -1.81 -30.61
CA THR A 408 -7.60 -2.61 -31.82
C THR A 408 -7.94 -1.75 -33.04
N ASN A 409 -7.74 -2.30 -34.24
CA ASN A 409 -7.93 -1.59 -35.52
C ASN A 409 -9.38 -1.66 -36.06
N ASN A 410 -10.40 -1.79 -35.21
CA ASN A 410 -11.81 -1.86 -35.65
C ASN A 410 -12.52 -0.50 -35.52
N PRO A 411 -12.78 0.23 -36.63
CA PRO A 411 -13.44 1.53 -36.60
C PRO A 411 -14.98 1.46 -36.54
N ASP A 412 -15.58 0.27 -36.69
CA ASP A 412 -17.03 0.12 -36.81
C ASP A 412 -17.69 -0.05 -35.43
N LEU A 413 -18.14 1.06 -34.84
CA LEU A 413 -19.15 1.06 -33.78
C LEU A 413 -20.54 0.69 -34.35
N GLY A 414 -20.63 -0.57 -34.80
CA GLY A 414 -21.82 -1.26 -35.31
C GLY A 414 -22.12 -2.57 -34.58
N ALA A 415 -21.53 -2.74 -33.38
CA ALA A 415 -21.46 -3.95 -32.54
C ALA A 415 -20.45 -5.02 -33.01
N PRO A 416 -19.81 -5.79 -32.09
CA PRO A 416 -19.93 -5.75 -30.62
C PRO A 416 -19.20 -4.56 -29.97
N GLY A 417 -19.19 -4.51 -28.62
CA GLY A 417 -18.26 -3.67 -27.87
C GLY A 417 -16.94 -4.42 -27.58
N TYR A 418 -16.18 -3.95 -26.58
CA TYR A 418 -15.05 -4.68 -26.00
C TYR A 418 -15.31 -5.02 -24.53
N GLU A 419 -14.81 -6.17 -24.11
CA GLU A 419 -14.85 -6.63 -22.71
C GLU A 419 -14.05 -5.67 -21.82
N THR A 420 -14.41 -5.57 -20.53
CA THR A 420 -13.87 -4.52 -19.65
C THR A 420 -13.12 -5.09 -18.44
N ILE A 421 -11.92 -4.58 -18.17
CA ILE A 421 -11.11 -4.94 -17.01
C ILE A 421 -11.10 -3.80 -16.00
N PHE A 422 -11.59 -4.07 -14.81
CA PHE A 422 -11.51 -3.19 -13.65
C PHE A 422 -10.19 -3.39 -12.93
N ASN A 423 -9.29 -2.40 -12.99
CA ASN A 423 -7.99 -2.43 -12.31
C ASN A 423 -8.07 -1.62 -11.00
N GLY A 424 -8.13 -2.34 -9.88
CA GLY A 424 -8.18 -1.76 -8.54
C GLY A 424 -6.81 -1.25 -8.06
N PRO A 425 -6.71 -0.02 -7.51
CA PRO A 425 -5.46 0.53 -6.98
C PRO A 425 -5.12 0.00 -5.57
N GLY A 426 -3.85 0.09 -5.18
CA GLY A 426 -3.43 -0.11 -3.80
C GLY A 426 -3.90 0.99 -2.83
N LEU A 427 -3.84 0.71 -1.52
CA LEU A 427 -4.15 1.69 -0.48
C LEU A 427 -3.16 2.86 -0.55
N ALA A 428 -3.64 4.11 -0.47
CA ALA A 428 -2.84 5.30 -0.72
C ALA A 428 -2.18 5.37 -2.12
N GLN A 429 -2.76 4.69 -3.12
CA GLN A 429 -2.46 4.85 -4.54
C GLN A 429 -3.69 5.38 -5.29
N ALA A 430 -3.45 6.17 -6.34
CA ALA A 430 -4.51 6.69 -7.21
C ALA A 430 -4.86 5.68 -8.32
N GLY A 431 -6.06 5.78 -8.89
CA GLY A 431 -6.41 5.02 -10.09
C GLY A 431 -5.52 5.45 -11.25
N ALA A 432 -4.86 4.50 -11.92
CA ALA A 432 -3.85 4.81 -12.93
C ALA A 432 -4.41 5.72 -14.05
N THR A 433 -3.75 6.87 -14.25
CA THR A 433 -4.11 7.90 -15.24
C THR A 433 -3.26 7.85 -16.52
N SER A 434 -2.26 6.98 -16.54
CA SER A 434 -1.33 6.78 -17.66
C SER A 434 -1.74 5.54 -18.46
N PRO A 435 -1.77 5.60 -19.81
CA PRO A 435 -1.94 4.40 -20.63
C PRO A 435 -0.71 3.48 -20.59
N ASN A 436 0.43 4.00 -20.13
CA ASN A 436 1.70 3.27 -19.98
C ASN A 436 1.85 2.63 -18.59
N ASP A 437 0.81 2.68 -17.74
CA ASP A 437 0.74 1.85 -16.53
C ASP A 437 0.78 0.36 -16.91
N PRO A 438 1.48 -0.53 -16.18
CA PRO A 438 1.65 -1.92 -16.60
C PRO A 438 0.35 -2.71 -16.80
N PHE A 439 -0.65 -2.51 -15.94
CA PHE A 439 -1.95 -3.18 -16.07
C PHE A 439 -2.78 -2.54 -17.19
N VAL A 440 -2.83 -1.20 -17.25
CA VAL A 440 -3.57 -0.47 -18.29
C VAL A 440 -3.01 -0.81 -19.68
N SER A 441 -1.69 -0.77 -19.86
CA SER A 441 -1.03 -1.08 -21.13
C SER A 441 -1.26 -2.54 -21.56
N THR A 442 -1.02 -3.50 -20.66
CA THR A 442 -1.16 -4.94 -20.95
C THR A 442 -2.58 -5.29 -21.36
N PHE A 443 -3.60 -4.92 -20.56
CA PHE A 443 -4.98 -5.31 -20.85
C PHE A 443 -5.55 -4.59 -22.08
N ARG A 444 -5.18 -3.33 -22.31
CA ARG A 444 -5.57 -2.63 -23.55
C ARG A 444 -4.94 -3.24 -24.80
N THR A 445 -3.69 -3.69 -24.71
CA THR A 445 -2.98 -4.42 -25.79
C THR A 445 -3.59 -5.80 -26.02
N ALA A 446 -4.08 -6.46 -24.96
CA ALA A 446 -4.90 -7.67 -25.05
C ALA A 446 -6.35 -7.40 -25.53
N GLY A 447 -6.69 -6.17 -25.92
CA GLY A 447 -7.97 -5.83 -26.54
C GLY A 447 -9.12 -5.53 -25.59
N TYR A 448 -8.87 -5.35 -24.28
CA TYR A 448 -9.89 -4.96 -23.31
C TYR A 448 -10.01 -3.44 -23.17
N ASN A 449 -11.21 -2.96 -22.87
CA ASN A 449 -11.37 -1.68 -22.18
C ASN A 449 -10.78 -1.79 -20.76
N VAL A 450 -10.19 -0.73 -20.22
CA VAL A 450 -9.67 -0.72 -18.84
C VAL A 450 -10.25 0.44 -18.05
N VAL A 451 -10.72 0.14 -16.84
CA VAL A 451 -11.30 1.10 -15.89
C VAL A 451 -10.45 1.16 -14.64
N THR A 452 -10.11 2.37 -14.21
CA THR A 452 -9.34 2.64 -12.98
C THR A 452 -10.05 3.72 -12.18
N TRP A 453 -9.92 3.73 -10.86
CA TRP A 453 -10.60 4.73 -10.02
C TRP A 453 -9.76 5.09 -8.80
N ASP A 454 -9.97 6.28 -8.24
CA ASP A 454 -9.40 6.66 -6.95
C ASP A 454 -10.29 6.08 -5.81
N PRO A 455 -9.75 5.47 -4.76
CA PRO A 455 -10.57 4.89 -3.69
C PRO A 455 -11.41 5.92 -2.92
N ARG A 456 -12.53 5.48 -2.35
CA ARG A 456 -13.39 6.31 -1.47
C ARG A 456 -12.56 6.99 -0.39
N GLY A 457 -12.68 8.31 -0.29
CA GLY A 457 -11.96 9.15 0.66
C GLY A 457 -10.52 9.50 0.26
N GLU A 458 -9.98 8.92 -0.81
CA GLU A 458 -8.62 9.15 -1.30
C GLU A 458 -8.62 10.06 -2.55
N PHE A 459 -7.49 10.72 -2.80
CA PHE A 459 -7.26 11.60 -3.96
C PHE A 459 -8.48 12.48 -4.31
N ASP A 460 -8.98 12.38 -5.55
CA ASP A 460 -10.11 13.18 -6.05
C ASP A 460 -11.49 12.59 -5.68
N SER A 461 -11.56 11.32 -5.26
CA SER A 461 -12.80 10.63 -4.84
C SER A 461 -13.35 11.12 -3.51
N GLY A 462 -14.64 11.41 -3.45
CA GLY A 462 -15.33 11.92 -2.26
C GLY A 462 -15.45 10.90 -1.11
N GLY A 463 -16.27 11.22 -0.11
CA GLY A 463 -16.59 10.30 0.99
C GLY A 463 -15.47 10.12 2.02
N VAL A 464 -15.50 8.98 2.73
CA VAL A 464 -14.58 8.61 3.82
C VAL A 464 -14.26 7.11 3.73
N LEU A 465 -12.97 6.76 3.71
CA LEU A 465 -12.43 5.41 3.57
C LEU A 465 -12.79 4.50 4.76
N GLN A 466 -13.25 3.28 4.47
CA GLN A 466 -13.66 2.22 5.41
C GLN A 466 -12.88 0.90 5.26
N LEU A 467 -11.80 0.87 4.47
CA LEU A 467 -10.91 -0.27 4.23
C LEU A 467 -11.62 -1.44 3.52
N ASP A 468 -11.91 -1.27 2.23
CA ASP A 468 -12.69 -2.20 1.40
C ASP A 468 -13.93 -2.75 2.11
N SER A 469 -14.75 -1.87 2.66
CA SER A 469 -15.99 -2.29 3.31
C SER A 469 -17.00 -2.72 2.23
N PRO A 470 -17.61 -3.92 2.32
CA PRO A 470 -18.69 -4.32 1.42
C PRO A 470 -19.91 -3.40 1.45
N GLN A 471 -20.03 -2.57 2.49
CA GLN A 471 -21.11 -1.59 2.67
C GLN A 471 -20.75 -0.17 2.15
N TYR A 472 -19.52 0.06 1.69
CA TYR A 472 -19.08 1.35 1.17
C TYR A 472 -18.28 1.18 -0.13
N GLU A 473 -17.00 0.81 -0.07
CA GLU A 473 -16.15 0.62 -1.25
C GLU A 473 -16.69 -0.45 -2.22
N GLY A 474 -17.23 -1.57 -1.71
CA GLY A 474 -17.86 -2.58 -2.57
C GLY A 474 -19.08 -2.04 -3.34
N GLN A 475 -19.88 -1.19 -2.69
CA GLN A 475 -21.04 -0.55 -3.30
C GLN A 475 -20.63 0.55 -4.31
N ASP A 476 -19.47 1.19 -4.11
CA ASP A 476 -18.90 2.10 -5.10
C ASP A 476 -18.63 1.36 -6.42
N VAL A 477 -17.94 0.20 -6.36
CA VAL A 477 -17.64 -0.60 -7.56
C VAL A 477 -18.92 -1.10 -8.24
N THR A 478 -19.95 -1.52 -7.50
CA THR A 478 -21.27 -1.84 -8.06
C THR A 478 -21.89 -0.67 -8.85
N GLN A 479 -21.66 0.58 -8.45
CA GLN A 479 -22.06 1.74 -9.28
C GLN A 479 -21.12 1.95 -10.47
N LEU A 480 -19.80 1.73 -10.33
CA LEU A 480 -18.87 1.81 -11.47
C LEU A 480 -19.20 0.79 -12.57
N ILE A 481 -19.52 -0.46 -12.21
CA ILE A 481 -19.98 -1.51 -13.14
C ILE A 481 -21.26 -1.08 -13.85
N SER A 482 -22.23 -0.54 -13.10
CA SER A 482 -23.50 -0.06 -13.65
C SER A 482 -23.33 1.15 -14.58
N TRP A 483 -22.36 2.02 -14.31
CA TRP A 483 -22.00 3.15 -15.16
C TRP A 483 -21.31 2.68 -16.46
N VAL A 484 -20.35 1.76 -16.36
CA VAL A 484 -19.64 1.16 -17.50
C VAL A 484 -20.62 0.49 -18.46
N ALA A 485 -21.62 -0.23 -17.95
CA ALA A 485 -22.64 -0.88 -18.77
C ALA A 485 -23.56 0.09 -19.55
N GLY A 486 -23.47 1.40 -19.27
CA GLY A 486 -24.15 2.48 -20.02
C GLY A 486 -23.30 3.16 -21.10
N LEU A 487 -22.05 2.73 -21.31
CA LEU A 487 -21.13 3.33 -22.28
C LEU A 487 -21.19 2.64 -23.65
N ASN A 488 -21.08 3.42 -24.72
CA ASN A 488 -20.93 2.88 -26.08
C ASN A 488 -19.51 2.32 -26.28
N GLY A 489 -19.40 1.12 -26.86
CA GLY A 489 -18.13 0.42 -27.05
C GLY A 489 -17.73 -0.52 -25.90
N VAL A 490 -18.58 -0.67 -24.88
CA VAL A 490 -18.49 -1.74 -23.87
C VAL A 490 -19.30 -2.95 -24.35
N GLN A 491 -18.76 -4.15 -24.19
CA GLN A 491 -19.44 -5.41 -24.47
C GLN A 491 -20.32 -5.80 -23.28
N LEU A 492 -21.53 -6.32 -23.56
CA LEU A 492 -22.53 -6.69 -22.56
C LEU A 492 -23.03 -8.11 -22.80
N ASP A 493 -23.16 -8.91 -21.75
CA ASP A 493 -23.83 -10.21 -21.79
C ASP A 493 -25.35 -10.06 -21.62
N ASN A 494 -25.79 -9.14 -20.75
CA ASN A 494 -27.18 -8.78 -20.58
C ASN A 494 -27.36 -7.24 -20.47
N PRO A 495 -28.59 -6.70 -20.54
CA PRO A 495 -28.82 -5.27 -20.34
C PRO A 495 -28.40 -4.81 -18.93
N ASN A 496 -27.47 -3.84 -18.86
CA ASN A 496 -26.82 -3.31 -17.65
C ASN A 496 -25.81 -4.27 -16.98
N ASP A 497 -25.32 -5.24 -17.74
CA ASP A 497 -24.47 -6.35 -17.31
C ASP A 497 -23.28 -6.48 -18.29
N PRO A 498 -22.14 -5.83 -17.97
CA PRO A 498 -21.01 -5.72 -18.89
C PRO A 498 -20.11 -6.94 -18.78
N THR A 499 -19.65 -7.49 -19.91
CA THR A 499 -18.70 -8.59 -19.95
C THR A 499 -17.38 -8.13 -19.34
N MET A 500 -17.05 -8.56 -18.11
CA MET A 500 -16.02 -7.92 -17.31
C MET A 500 -15.26 -8.80 -16.32
N GLY A 501 -13.96 -8.47 -16.15
CA GLY A 501 -13.09 -9.07 -15.14
C GLY A 501 -12.47 -8.03 -14.21
N MET A 502 -12.03 -8.45 -13.02
CA MET A 502 -11.29 -7.59 -12.08
C MET A 502 -9.82 -8.03 -11.93
N VAL A 503 -8.93 -7.04 -11.90
CA VAL A 503 -7.51 -7.17 -11.58
C VAL A 503 -7.10 -6.09 -10.59
N GLY A 504 -5.89 -6.20 -10.04
CA GLY A 504 -5.36 -5.26 -9.05
C GLY A 504 -4.70 -5.97 -7.88
N VAL A 505 -3.93 -5.22 -7.10
CA VAL A 505 -3.00 -5.77 -6.10
C VAL A 505 -3.20 -5.13 -4.73
N SER A 506 -2.88 -5.87 -3.66
CA SER A 506 -3.07 -5.41 -2.27
C SER A 506 -4.54 -5.06 -2.00
N TYR A 507 -4.83 -3.78 -1.73
CA TYR A 507 -6.18 -3.20 -1.67
C TYR A 507 -6.98 -3.44 -2.97
N GLY A 508 -6.31 -3.27 -4.11
CA GLY A 508 -6.85 -3.60 -5.43
C GLY A 508 -7.12 -5.09 -5.67
N GLY A 509 -6.62 -5.97 -4.80
CA GLY A 509 -7.01 -7.39 -4.72
C GLY A 509 -8.16 -7.63 -3.72
N GLY A 510 -8.11 -6.96 -2.56
CA GLY A 510 -9.14 -7.03 -1.52
C GLY A 510 -10.53 -6.61 -2.02
N ILE A 511 -10.60 -5.50 -2.76
CA ILE A 511 -11.86 -4.99 -3.33
C ILE A 511 -12.53 -5.95 -4.33
N GLN A 512 -11.77 -6.82 -5.02
CA GLN A 512 -12.32 -7.79 -5.96
C GLN A 512 -13.13 -8.87 -5.23
N LEU A 513 -12.55 -9.43 -4.16
CA LEU A 513 -13.18 -10.43 -3.30
C LEU A 513 -14.39 -9.87 -2.54
N VAL A 514 -14.40 -8.56 -2.30
CA VAL A 514 -15.56 -7.85 -1.74
C VAL A 514 -16.67 -7.72 -2.78
N THR A 515 -16.33 -7.23 -3.98
CA THR A 515 -17.28 -6.94 -5.07
C THR A 515 -17.94 -8.22 -5.59
N ALA A 516 -17.16 -9.25 -5.94
CA ALA A 516 -17.62 -10.50 -6.54
C ALA A 516 -18.43 -11.43 -5.60
N ASN A 517 -18.69 -10.99 -4.36
CA ASN A 517 -19.66 -11.62 -3.45
C ASN A 517 -21.00 -10.86 -3.41
N SER A 518 -21.02 -9.58 -3.80
CA SER A 518 -22.20 -8.70 -3.73
C SER A 518 -22.77 -8.30 -5.10
N ASP A 519 -22.04 -8.61 -6.18
CA ASP A 519 -22.40 -8.26 -7.55
C ASP A 519 -22.13 -9.46 -8.46
N ASP A 520 -23.20 -10.11 -8.93
CA ASP A 520 -23.12 -11.34 -9.74
C ASP A 520 -22.60 -11.08 -11.17
N ARG A 521 -22.39 -9.81 -11.55
CA ARG A 521 -21.94 -9.32 -12.87
C ARG A 521 -20.41 -9.29 -13.02
N VAL A 522 -19.70 -10.13 -12.27
CA VAL A 522 -18.23 -10.20 -12.29
C VAL A 522 -17.83 -11.57 -12.79
N ASP A 523 -17.45 -11.67 -14.06
CA ASP A 523 -17.20 -12.95 -14.73
C ASP A 523 -15.90 -13.61 -14.27
N ALA A 524 -14.91 -12.81 -13.86
CA ALA A 524 -13.63 -13.31 -13.35
C ALA A 524 -12.96 -12.32 -12.39
N ILE A 525 -12.19 -12.83 -11.43
CA ILE A 525 -11.31 -12.03 -10.57
C ILE A 525 -9.90 -12.60 -10.50
N ALA A 526 -8.90 -11.71 -10.40
CA ALA A 526 -7.51 -12.03 -10.14
C ALA A 526 -6.97 -11.21 -8.95
N PRO A 527 -7.35 -11.55 -7.70
CA PRO A 527 -6.92 -10.84 -6.49
C PRO A 527 -5.41 -11.01 -6.24
N GLY A 528 -4.65 -9.95 -6.55
CA GLY A 528 -3.21 -9.87 -6.31
C GLY A 528 -2.87 -9.62 -4.84
N TRP A 529 -2.28 -10.61 -4.19
CA TRP A 529 -1.76 -10.60 -2.82
C TRP A 529 -2.63 -9.86 -1.80
N ALA A 530 -3.91 -10.24 -1.79
CA ALA A 530 -4.95 -9.70 -0.91
C ALA A 530 -4.97 -10.39 0.46
N TRP A 531 -5.80 -9.87 1.38
CA TRP A 531 -6.11 -10.54 2.65
C TRP A 531 -7.40 -11.36 2.57
N ASN A 532 -7.59 -12.28 3.53
CA ASN A 532 -8.93 -12.70 3.92
C ASN A 532 -9.47 -11.78 5.02
N THR A 533 -8.72 -11.56 6.11
CA THR A 533 -9.12 -10.60 7.17
C THR A 533 -7.99 -9.65 7.57
N LEU A 534 -8.34 -8.38 7.83
CA LEU A 534 -7.39 -7.40 8.35
C LEU A 534 -6.88 -7.70 9.77
N PRO A 535 -7.64 -8.31 10.71
CA PRO A 535 -7.09 -8.78 11.99
C PRO A 535 -6.07 -9.90 11.80
N GLY A 536 -6.31 -10.86 10.91
CA GLY A 536 -5.33 -11.91 10.59
C GLY A 536 -4.04 -11.34 9.98
N SER A 537 -4.14 -10.20 9.31
CA SER A 537 -3.02 -9.59 8.58
C SER A 537 -2.23 -8.55 9.38
N LEU A 538 -2.92 -7.66 10.10
CA LEU A 538 -2.34 -6.54 10.88
C LEU A 538 -2.25 -6.82 12.38
N TYR A 539 -2.98 -7.81 12.88
CA TYR A 539 -2.99 -8.24 14.28
C TYR A 539 -2.87 -9.79 14.45
N PRO A 540 -2.05 -10.50 13.63
CA PRO A 540 -1.94 -11.97 13.68
C PRO A 540 -1.59 -12.43 15.09
N ASP A 541 -2.28 -13.46 15.57
CA ASP A 541 -2.06 -14.05 16.89
C ASP A 541 -2.12 -13.02 18.05
N GLN A 542 -2.83 -11.90 17.85
CA GLN A 542 -2.90 -10.73 18.72
C GLN A 542 -1.57 -9.95 18.91
N ALA A 543 -0.62 -10.11 18.00
CA ALA A 543 0.57 -9.28 17.86
C ALA A 543 0.33 -8.20 16.79
N PHE A 544 0.51 -6.93 17.16
CA PHE A 544 0.30 -5.82 16.23
C PHE A 544 1.49 -5.65 15.28
N LYS A 545 1.24 -5.64 13.95
CA LYS A 545 2.26 -5.27 12.94
C LYS A 545 2.51 -3.77 12.97
N THR A 546 3.26 -3.31 13.99
CA THR A 546 3.61 -1.90 14.22
C THR A 546 4.21 -1.24 13.00
N ALA A 547 5.09 -1.94 12.26
CA ALA A 547 5.74 -1.40 11.06
C ALA A 547 4.73 -1.05 9.96
N TYR A 548 4.10 -2.06 9.33
CA TYR A 548 3.16 -1.82 8.23
C TYR A 548 2.01 -0.92 8.64
N SER A 549 1.43 -1.09 9.82
CA SER A 549 0.34 -0.21 10.28
C SER A 549 0.77 1.26 10.32
N SER A 550 2.02 1.55 10.72
CA SER A 550 2.56 2.91 10.72
C SER A 550 2.84 3.43 9.30
N LEU A 551 3.28 2.57 8.38
CA LEU A 551 3.57 2.95 6.98
C LEU A 551 2.30 3.18 6.15
N LEU A 552 1.29 2.32 6.30
CA LEU A 552 -0.02 2.49 5.66
C LEU A 552 -0.69 3.79 6.15
N LEU A 553 -0.61 4.08 7.46
CA LEU A 553 -1.09 5.35 8.01
C LEU A 553 -0.28 6.56 7.51
N LEU A 554 1.04 6.43 7.38
CA LEU A 554 1.89 7.48 6.81
C LEU A 554 1.46 7.80 5.38
N GLY A 555 1.29 6.77 4.54
CA GLY A 555 0.78 6.91 3.16
C GLY A 555 -0.53 7.69 3.11
N LEU A 556 -1.57 7.18 3.79
CA LEU A 556 -2.89 7.81 3.89
C LEU A 556 -2.84 9.26 4.42
N VAL A 557 -1.94 9.58 5.34
CA VAL A 557 -1.76 10.94 5.86
C VAL A 557 -1.00 11.84 4.88
N THR A 558 -0.09 11.31 4.07
CA THR A 558 0.65 12.05 3.04
C THR A 558 -0.15 12.30 1.75
N THR A 559 -0.98 11.35 1.31
CA THR A 559 -1.95 11.55 0.21
C THR A 559 -3.09 12.50 0.62
N GLY A 560 -3.33 12.64 1.94
CA GLY A 560 -4.36 13.51 2.49
C GLY A 560 -5.73 12.84 2.60
N ALA A 561 -5.77 11.51 2.62
CA ALA A 561 -6.97 10.70 2.65
C ALA A 561 -7.90 11.01 3.83
N ARG A 562 -9.19 10.86 3.58
CA ARG A 562 -10.31 11.05 4.50
C ARG A 562 -10.66 9.69 5.11
N ILE A 563 -9.95 9.28 6.16
CA ILE A 563 -10.06 7.92 6.72
C ILE A 563 -10.98 7.84 7.95
N ASN A 564 -11.60 6.68 8.19
CA ASN A 564 -12.38 6.42 9.41
C ASN A 564 -11.56 6.73 10.68
N PRO A 565 -12.05 7.60 11.60
CA PRO A 565 -11.31 7.99 12.80
C PRO A 565 -10.88 6.86 13.74
N GLN A 566 -11.51 5.68 13.67
CA GLN A 566 -11.08 4.51 14.44
C GLN A 566 -9.71 3.97 13.99
N ILE A 567 -9.30 4.21 12.73
CA ILE A 567 -8.01 3.77 12.19
C ILE A 567 -6.85 4.49 12.91
N TYR A 568 -6.92 5.82 13.04
CA TYR A 568 -5.97 6.58 13.87
C TYR A 568 -5.90 6.06 15.30
N GLY A 569 -7.05 5.74 15.90
CA GLY A 569 -7.13 5.22 17.26
C GLY A 569 -6.50 3.83 17.40
N GLY A 570 -6.76 2.93 16.47
CA GLY A 570 -6.24 1.55 16.49
C GLY A 570 -4.74 1.50 16.28
N ILE A 571 -4.22 2.33 15.37
CA ILE A 571 -2.78 2.38 15.10
C ILE A 571 -2.04 3.06 16.26
N LEU A 572 -2.65 4.04 16.94
CA LEU A 572 -2.12 4.61 18.17
C LEU A 572 -2.07 3.57 19.32
N THR A 573 -3.14 2.84 19.61
CA THR A 573 -3.12 1.83 20.69
C THR A 573 -2.26 0.62 20.35
N GLY A 574 -2.25 0.21 19.07
CA GLY A 574 -1.40 -0.85 18.56
C GLY A 574 0.09 -0.51 18.69
N ALA A 575 0.54 0.64 18.19
CA ALA A 575 1.95 1.03 18.23
C ALA A 575 2.46 1.35 19.65
N THR A 576 1.60 1.85 20.56
CA THR A 576 2.02 2.23 21.92
C THR A 576 1.87 1.14 22.97
N LEU A 577 0.93 0.20 22.82
CA LEU A 577 0.60 -0.83 23.82
C LEU A 577 0.59 -2.26 23.24
N GLY A 578 0.72 -2.42 21.91
CA GLY A 578 0.59 -3.70 21.23
C GLY A 578 -0.84 -4.26 21.21
N ILE A 579 -1.87 -3.45 21.48
CA ILE A 579 -3.27 -3.92 21.58
C ILE A 579 -4.24 -3.11 20.71
N LEU A 580 -5.25 -3.80 20.20
CA LEU A 580 -6.46 -3.22 19.63
C LEU A 580 -7.63 -3.42 20.59
N THR A 581 -8.48 -2.40 20.70
CA THR A 581 -9.75 -2.48 21.44
C THR A 581 -10.79 -3.29 20.66
N PRO A 582 -11.82 -3.85 21.32
CA PRO A 582 -12.86 -4.64 20.63
C PRO A 582 -13.53 -3.89 19.47
N ARG A 583 -13.70 -2.56 19.55
CA ARG A 583 -14.30 -1.75 18.47
C ARG A 583 -13.38 -1.59 17.25
N GLN A 584 -12.07 -1.53 17.46
CA GLN A 584 -11.08 -1.47 16.38
C GLN A 584 -10.93 -2.83 15.71
N ILE A 585 -10.93 -3.91 16.50
CA ILE A 585 -10.98 -5.28 16.00
C ILE A 585 -12.27 -5.48 15.18
N GLN A 586 -13.43 -5.04 15.69
CA GLN A 586 -14.70 -5.15 14.98
C GLN A 586 -14.68 -4.40 13.63
N LEU A 587 -14.13 -3.18 13.56
CA LEU A 587 -13.97 -2.47 12.28
C LEU A 587 -13.16 -3.33 11.30
N LEU A 588 -11.98 -3.79 11.70
CA LEU A 588 -11.12 -4.62 10.86
C LEU A 588 -11.78 -5.96 10.47
N GLN A 589 -12.70 -6.50 11.29
CA GLN A 589 -13.50 -7.70 10.97
C GLN A 589 -14.63 -7.44 9.97
N THR A 590 -15.10 -6.19 9.85
CA THR A 590 -16.14 -5.75 8.88
C THR A 590 -15.57 -5.09 7.62
N SER A 591 -14.25 -5.07 7.49
CA SER A 591 -13.47 -4.45 6.41
C SER A 591 -12.77 -5.53 5.59
N GLY A 592 -12.93 -5.49 4.26
CA GLY A 592 -12.55 -6.57 3.36
C GLY A 592 -13.51 -7.76 3.36
N PRO A 593 -13.12 -8.90 2.72
CA PRO A 593 -14.05 -9.97 2.38
C PRO A 593 -14.31 -10.96 3.53
N GLY A 594 -13.25 -11.48 4.17
CA GLY A 594 -13.36 -12.40 5.30
C GLY A 594 -14.25 -13.61 5.03
N GLN A 595 -15.39 -13.68 5.72
CA GLN A 595 -16.34 -14.78 5.61
C GLN A 595 -17.28 -14.68 4.40
N THR A 596 -17.31 -13.54 3.69
CA THR A 596 -18.15 -13.33 2.50
C THR A 596 -17.62 -14.05 1.26
N VAL A 597 -16.35 -14.49 1.27
CA VAL A 597 -15.74 -15.32 0.20
C VAL A 597 -16.59 -16.57 -0.12
N ARG A 598 -17.37 -17.08 0.84
CA ARG A 598 -18.33 -18.18 0.59
C ARG A 598 -19.43 -17.88 -0.43
N GLY A 599 -19.67 -16.61 -0.76
CA GLY A 599 -20.65 -16.18 -1.76
C GLY A 599 -20.11 -16.11 -3.19
N ILE A 600 -18.79 -16.10 -3.38
CA ILE A 600 -18.17 -15.83 -4.69
C ILE A 600 -18.30 -17.05 -5.62
N THR A 601 -19.13 -16.90 -6.66
CA THR A 601 -19.23 -17.88 -7.77
C THR A 601 -18.29 -17.55 -8.93
N ALA A 602 -17.71 -16.35 -8.97
CA ALA A 602 -16.79 -15.90 -10.01
C ALA A 602 -15.48 -16.72 -10.04
N PRO A 603 -15.06 -17.26 -11.20
CA PRO A 603 -13.72 -17.79 -11.45
C PRO A 603 -12.60 -16.93 -10.84
N THR A 604 -11.86 -17.50 -9.89
CA THR A 604 -10.88 -16.77 -9.07
C THR A 604 -9.44 -17.26 -9.28
N LEU A 605 -8.56 -16.38 -9.78
CA LEU A 605 -7.11 -16.57 -9.81
C LEU A 605 -6.46 -15.92 -8.57
N PHE A 606 -6.08 -16.70 -7.58
CA PHE A 606 -5.30 -16.18 -6.45
C PHE A 606 -3.84 -16.00 -6.84
N ILE A 607 -3.26 -14.84 -6.56
CA ILE A 607 -1.83 -14.57 -6.75
C ILE A 607 -1.28 -14.15 -5.40
N GLN A 608 -0.22 -14.77 -4.88
CA GLN A 608 0.27 -14.48 -3.53
C GLN A 608 1.79 -14.50 -3.43
N GLY A 609 2.36 -13.54 -2.70
CA GLY A 609 3.81 -13.38 -2.59
C GLY A 609 4.46 -14.32 -1.58
N THR A 610 5.48 -15.08 -1.98
CA THR A 610 6.30 -15.92 -1.08
C THR A 610 7.15 -15.10 -0.11
N VAL A 611 7.36 -13.82 -0.42
CA VAL A 611 8.02 -12.82 0.46
C VAL A 611 7.03 -11.77 1.01
N ASP A 612 5.71 -12.01 0.96
CA ASP A 612 4.74 -11.03 1.45
C ASP A 612 4.64 -11.00 2.98
N VAL A 613 5.37 -10.06 3.56
CA VAL A 613 5.43 -9.78 5.00
C VAL A 613 4.21 -9.01 5.55
N LEU A 614 3.29 -8.51 4.71
CA LEU A 614 2.03 -7.87 5.13
C LEU A 614 0.85 -8.85 5.10
N PHE A 615 0.63 -9.50 3.96
CA PHE A 615 -0.41 -10.48 3.67
C PHE A 615 0.25 -11.83 3.32
N PRO A 616 0.57 -12.68 4.31
CA PRO A 616 1.28 -13.93 4.05
C PRO A 616 0.47 -14.91 3.19
N LEU A 617 1.16 -15.90 2.62
CA LEU A 617 0.61 -17.00 1.82
C LEU A 617 -0.68 -17.63 2.41
N GLU A 618 -0.79 -17.71 3.75
CA GLU A 618 -1.99 -18.14 4.50
C GLU A 618 -3.29 -17.44 4.05
N GLN A 619 -3.25 -16.15 3.67
CA GLN A 619 -4.45 -15.38 3.31
C GLN A 619 -5.10 -15.91 2.01
N ALA A 620 -4.31 -16.24 1.00
CA ALA A 620 -4.79 -16.87 -0.23
C ALA A 620 -5.32 -18.29 0.01
N LEU A 621 -4.63 -19.07 0.85
CA LEU A 621 -5.11 -20.40 1.27
C LEU A 621 -6.45 -20.31 1.99
N LEU A 622 -6.61 -19.34 2.89
CA LEU A 622 -7.85 -19.13 3.62
C LEU A 622 -8.98 -18.71 2.68
N ASN A 623 -8.75 -17.76 1.76
CA ASN A 623 -9.72 -17.40 0.72
C ASN A 623 -10.15 -18.64 -0.11
N ALA A 624 -9.20 -19.36 -0.71
CA ALA A 624 -9.47 -20.57 -1.50
C ALA A 624 -10.15 -21.69 -0.69
N SER A 625 -9.93 -21.76 0.63
CA SER A 625 -10.57 -22.74 1.51
C SER A 625 -12.03 -22.42 1.85
N LEU A 626 -12.48 -21.19 1.56
CA LEU A 626 -13.83 -20.68 1.84
C LEU A 626 -14.71 -20.62 0.58
N LEU A 627 -14.13 -20.57 -0.62
CA LEU A 627 -14.89 -20.58 -1.87
C LEU A 627 -15.82 -21.81 -2.00
N PRO A 628 -16.97 -21.68 -2.69
CA PRO A 628 -17.79 -22.82 -3.10
C PRO A 628 -16.98 -23.85 -3.90
N THR A 629 -17.21 -25.14 -3.65
CA THR A 629 -16.48 -26.24 -4.32
C THR A 629 -16.74 -26.34 -5.84
N ALA A 630 -17.70 -25.56 -6.37
CA ALA A 630 -18.00 -25.47 -7.79
C ALA A 630 -17.37 -24.25 -8.48
N THR A 631 -16.81 -23.29 -7.73
CA THR A 631 -16.14 -22.11 -8.28
C THR A 631 -14.79 -22.53 -8.89
N PRO A 632 -14.47 -22.16 -10.14
CA PRO A 632 -13.14 -22.40 -10.72
C PRO A 632 -12.06 -21.61 -9.98
N VAL A 633 -10.94 -22.27 -9.65
CA VAL A 633 -9.83 -21.67 -8.90
C VAL A 633 -8.48 -22.10 -9.46
N LYS A 634 -7.62 -21.13 -9.76
CA LYS A 634 -6.17 -21.33 -9.91
C LYS A 634 -5.43 -20.49 -8.85
N MET A 635 -4.25 -20.92 -8.42
CA MET A 635 -3.43 -20.20 -7.44
C MET A 635 -1.95 -20.16 -7.85
N LEU A 636 -1.34 -18.97 -7.80
CA LEU A 636 0.07 -18.73 -8.12
C LEU A 636 0.81 -18.21 -6.88
N TRP A 637 1.93 -18.82 -6.51
CA TRP A 637 2.86 -18.32 -5.49
C TRP A 637 4.17 -17.85 -6.13
N PHE A 638 4.54 -16.60 -5.94
CA PHE A 638 5.62 -15.96 -6.69
C PHE A 638 6.55 -15.12 -5.80
N CYS A 639 7.78 -14.84 -6.23
CA CYS A 639 8.76 -14.07 -5.45
C CYS A 639 8.46 -12.56 -5.52
N GLY A 640 7.49 -12.12 -4.73
CA GLY A 640 7.10 -10.71 -4.59
C GLY A 640 6.03 -10.51 -3.51
N GLY A 641 5.14 -9.55 -3.71
CA GLY A 641 4.19 -9.06 -2.70
C GLY A 641 4.73 -7.83 -1.97
N HIS A 642 4.29 -7.58 -0.73
CA HIS A 642 4.69 -6.37 0.02
C HIS A 642 6.13 -6.38 0.58
N GLY A 643 6.85 -7.50 0.50
CA GLY A 643 8.27 -7.62 0.87
C GLY A 643 9.18 -7.78 -0.34
N SER A 644 10.49 -7.69 -0.12
CA SER A 644 11.46 -7.68 -1.22
C SER A 644 11.92 -9.09 -1.61
N CYS A 645 11.82 -9.45 -2.89
CA CYS A 645 12.45 -10.66 -3.42
C CYS A 645 13.98 -10.48 -3.47
N LEU A 646 14.71 -11.08 -2.52
CA LEU A 646 16.16 -10.94 -2.44
C LEU A 646 16.89 -12.02 -3.28
N PRO A 647 18.14 -11.78 -3.70
CA PRO A 647 18.94 -12.79 -4.40
C PRO A 647 19.08 -14.07 -3.56
N GLY A 648 18.62 -15.20 -4.12
CA GLY A 648 18.53 -16.49 -3.42
C GLY A 648 17.17 -16.77 -2.76
N GLN A 649 16.11 -16.02 -3.09
CA GLN A 649 14.72 -16.30 -2.69
C GLN A 649 13.78 -16.61 -3.87
N GLY A 650 14.28 -16.58 -5.11
CA GLY A 650 13.50 -16.75 -6.34
C GLY A 650 13.97 -15.78 -7.44
N ASN A 651 13.13 -15.54 -8.46
CA ASN A 651 13.41 -14.63 -9.57
C ASN A 651 12.24 -13.66 -9.82
N GLY A 652 12.07 -12.68 -8.93
CA GLY A 652 10.93 -11.75 -8.95
C GLY A 652 10.66 -11.02 -10.27
N VAL A 653 11.67 -10.79 -11.12
CA VAL A 653 11.49 -10.17 -12.45
C VAL A 653 10.83 -11.15 -13.42
N ALA A 654 11.32 -12.39 -13.50
CA ALA A 654 10.72 -13.40 -14.36
C ALA A 654 9.33 -13.83 -13.84
N ASP A 655 9.21 -13.96 -12.53
CA ASP A 655 7.96 -14.27 -11.84
C ASP A 655 6.88 -13.21 -12.11
N SER A 656 7.23 -11.92 -12.09
CA SER A 656 6.27 -10.84 -12.41
C SER A 656 5.76 -10.91 -13.86
N ILE A 657 6.61 -11.33 -14.81
CA ILE A 657 6.23 -11.52 -16.21
C ILE A 657 5.29 -12.72 -16.35
N TRP A 658 5.65 -13.84 -15.71
CA TRP A 658 4.83 -15.05 -15.67
C TRP A 658 3.44 -14.78 -15.08
N VAL A 659 3.39 -14.20 -13.87
CA VAL A 659 2.14 -13.86 -13.17
C VAL A 659 1.25 -12.94 -14.02
N MET A 660 1.80 -11.92 -14.68
CA MET A 660 1.02 -11.07 -15.59
C MET A 660 0.49 -11.86 -16.80
N GLY A 661 1.28 -12.78 -17.35
CA GLY A 661 0.87 -13.69 -18.43
C GLY A 661 -0.30 -14.60 -18.04
N GLU A 662 -0.22 -15.26 -16.88
CA GLU A 662 -1.32 -16.06 -16.31
C GLU A 662 -2.56 -15.21 -16.04
N THR A 663 -2.39 -13.98 -15.57
CA THR A 663 -3.50 -13.06 -15.28
C THR A 663 -4.25 -12.66 -16.55
N VAL A 664 -3.54 -12.41 -17.67
CA VAL A 664 -4.16 -12.19 -18.97
C VAL A 664 -4.82 -13.46 -19.51
N GLY A 665 -4.15 -14.63 -19.35
CA GLY A 665 -4.70 -15.92 -19.75
C GLY A 665 -6.02 -16.26 -19.06
N TRP A 666 -6.10 -16.03 -17.74
CA TRP A 666 -7.31 -16.24 -16.94
C TRP A 666 -8.47 -15.34 -17.38
N MET A 667 -8.20 -14.06 -17.66
CA MET A 667 -9.22 -13.15 -18.16
C MET A 667 -9.67 -13.54 -19.58
N ASN A 668 -8.76 -13.97 -20.45
CA ASN A 668 -9.11 -14.47 -21.78
C ASN A 668 -10.00 -15.74 -21.69
N GLU A 669 -9.71 -16.66 -20.77
CA GLU A 669 -10.55 -17.84 -20.56
C GLU A 669 -11.96 -17.46 -20.08
N TRP A 670 -12.06 -16.72 -18.97
CA TRP A 670 -13.33 -16.56 -18.25
C TRP A 670 -14.17 -15.34 -18.67
N VAL A 671 -13.55 -14.28 -19.21
CA VAL A 671 -14.25 -13.07 -19.67
C VAL A 671 -14.51 -13.11 -21.19
N LYS A 672 -13.65 -13.75 -21.99
CA LYS A 672 -13.83 -13.86 -23.46
C LYS A 672 -14.26 -15.24 -23.94
N GLY A 673 -14.20 -16.28 -23.09
CA GLY A 673 -14.46 -17.66 -23.51
C GLY A 673 -13.38 -18.23 -24.44
N GLU A 674 -12.15 -17.73 -24.39
CA GLU A 674 -11.02 -18.36 -25.07
C GLU A 674 -10.67 -19.71 -24.39
N PRO A 675 -10.10 -20.70 -25.09
CA PRO A 675 -9.78 -21.98 -24.46
C PRO A 675 -8.68 -21.86 -23.38
N PRO A 676 -8.77 -22.60 -22.25
CA PRO A 676 -7.71 -22.63 -21.24
C PRO A 676 -6.34 -22.99 -21.83
N ALA A 677 -5.33 -22.19 -21.49
CA ALA A 677 -3.95 -22.39 -21.94
C ALA A 677 -3.19 -23.45 -21.12
N ASP A 678 -3.54 -23.63 -19.84
CA ASP A 678 -2.87 -24.52 -18.90
C ASP A 678 -3.90 -25.15 -17.92
N PRO A 679 -3.91 -26.49 -17.74
CA PRO A 679 -4.80 -27.17 -16.79
C PRO A 679 -4.33 -27.16 -15.32
N SER A 680 -3.17 -26.56 -15.00
CA SER A 680 -2.67 -26.58 -13.62
C SER A 680 -3.52 -25.71 -12.67
N THR A 681 -3.75 -26.20 -11.46
CA THR A 681 -4.58 -25.52 -10.45
C THR A 681 -3.76 -24.74 -9.43
N PHE A 682 -2.49 -25.13 -9.24
CA PHE A 682 -1.57 -24.50 -8.32
C PHE A 682 -0.17 -24.48 -8.89
N GLU A 683 0.48 -23.32 -8.82
CA GLU A 683 1.86 -23.13 -9.25
C GLU A 683 2.64 -22.34 -8.21
N TRP A 684 3.93 -22.66 -8.04
CA TRP A 684 4.81 -21.91 -7.14
C TRP A 684 6.24 -21.77 -7.68
N THR A 685 6.87 -20.65 -7.37
CA THR A 685 8.33 -20.48 -7.45
C THR A 685 8.99 -21.08 -6.19
N ASP A 686 10.21 -21.59 -6.30
CA ASP A 686 11.06 -21.91 -5.15
C ASP A 686 12.26 -20.95 -5.01
N GLN A 687 13.11 -21.15 -3.99
CA GLN A 687 14.24 -20.25 -3.69
C GLN A 687 15.29 -20.14 -4.81
N THR A 688 15.32 -21.10 -5.73
CA THR A 688 16.22 -21.13 -6.89
C THR A 688 15.66 -20.36 -8.09
N GLY A 689 14.37 -20.05 -8.08
CA GLY A 689 13.63 -19.46 -9.20
C GLY A 689 13.05 -20.47 -10.18
N ASP A 690 13.13 -21.77 -9.88
CA ASP A 690 12.40 -22.83 -10.60
C ASP A 690 10.90 -22.77 -10.29
N ARG A 691 10.08 -22.88 -11.34
CA ARG A 691 8.61 -22.97 -11.22
C ARG A 691 8.20 -24.44 -11.09
N TRP A 692 7.27 -24.69 -10.19
CA TRP A 692 6.62 -25.97 -9.94
C TRP A 692 5.12 -25.87 -10.17
N THR A 693 4.50 -26.91 -10.71
CA THR A 693 3.05 -26.95 -11.02
C THR A 693 2.36 -28.17 -10.42
N SER A 694 1.05 -28.06 -10.14
CA SER A 694 0.22 -29.14 -9.62
C SER A 694 -1.26 -29.04 -10.02
N ASN A 695 -1.89 -30.19 -10.15
CA ASN A 695 -3.33 -30.35 -10.42
C ASN A 695 -4.16 -30.47 -9.13
N LEU A 696 -3.55 -30.16 -7.97
CA LEU A 696 -4.24 -30.02 -6.68
C LEU A 696 -3.83 -28.70 -6.01
N LEU A 697 -4.79 -28.01 -5.42
CA LEU A 697 -4.56 -26.87 -4.52
C LEU A 697 -4.06 -27.36 -3.14
N PRO A 698 -3.25 -26.58 -2.40
CA PRO A 698 -2.84 -26.94 -1.03
C PRO A 698 -4.00 -27.01 -0.02
N THR A 699 -5.20 -26.56 -0.40
CA THR A 699 -6.44 -26.70 0.38
C THR A 699 -7.18 -28.03 0.15
N GLN A 700 -6.76 -28.84 -0.82
CA GLN A 700 -7.40 -30.09 -1.23
C GLN A 700 -6.74 -31.34 -0.62
N ALA A 701 -7.54 -32.38 -0.43
CA ALA A 701 -7.05 -33.66 0.08
C ALA A 701 -6.15 -34.35 -0.96
N GLY A 702 -4.99 -34.84 -0.51
CA GLY A 702 -3.99 -35.51 -1.36
C GLY A 702 -2.88 -34.59 -1.88
N PHE A 703 -2.96 -33.27 -1.67
CA PHE A 703 -1.85 -32.37 -2.01
C PHE A 703 -0.60 -32.64 -1.15
N TYR A 704 -0.77 -32.72 0.17
CA TYR A 704 0.30 -33.08 1.09
C TYR A 704 0.52 -34.59 1.14
N ASP A 705 1.77 -35.00 1.36
CA ASP A 705 2.13 -36.40 1.57
C ASP A 705 1.47 -36.97 2.84
N SER A 706 1.36 -38.30 2.97
CA SER A 706 0.85 -38.94 4.20
C SER A 706 1.89 -39.05 5.31
N THR A 707 3.16 -38.78 5.00
CA THR A 707 4.29 -38.63 5.94
C THR A 707 5.27 -37.67 5.29
N SER A 708 5.75 -36.67 6.02
CA SER A 708 6.71 -35.71 5.47
C SER A 708 8.00 -36.40 5.05
N SER A 709 8.52 -36.05 3.88
CA SER A 709 9.83 -36.50 3.40
C SER A 709 10.99 -35.87 4.19
N VAL A 710 10.74 -34.76 4.88
CA VAL A 710 11.69 -34.12 5.81
C VAL A 710 11.49 -34.68 7.22
N PRO A 711 12.51 -35.31 7.85
CA PRO A 711 12.36 -35.89 9.18
C PRO A 711 11.99 -34.85 10.26
N PRO A 712 11.16 -35.20 11.26
CA PRO A 712 10.85 -34.30 12.37
C PRO A 712 12.12 -33.90 13.11
N THR A 713 12.28 -32.60 13.38
CA THR A 713 13.42 -32.07 14.16
C THR A 713 13.02 -31.96 15.62
N ALA A 714 13.87 -32.43 16.53
CA ALA A 714 13.67 -32.33 17.97
C ALA A 714 14.92 -31.77 18.66
N TRP A 715 14.71 -30.78 19.54
CA TRP A 715 15.77 -30.07 20.27
C TRP A 715 15.41 -29.97 21.74
N ASN A 716 16.37 -30.22 22.64
CA ASN A 716 16.13 -30.38 24.08
C ASN A 716 17.26 -29.84 24.98
N THR A 717 18.09 -28.91 24.48
CA THR A 717 19.30 -28.44 25.17
C THR A 717 18.99 -27.42 26.29
N GLY A 718 17.89 -26.69 26.20
CA GLY A 718 17.53 -25.62 27.12
C GLY A 718 18.29 -24.31 26.87
N LYS A 719 17.57 -23.20 26.65
CA LYS A 719 18.19 -21.85 26.51
C LYS A 719 17.27 -20.74 27.02
N VAL A 720 17.83 -19.88 27.86
CA VAL A 720 17.18 -18.65 28.33
C VAL A 720 17.48 -17.50 27.37
N LEU A 721 16.45 -16.76 26.96
CA LEU A 721 16.54 -15.49 26.26
C LEU A 721 15.96 -14.35 27.12
N PRO A 722 16.67 -13.23 27.29
CA PRO A 722 16.11 -12.02 27.88
C PRO A 722 15.21 -11.29 26.88
N ILE A 723 14.06 -10.80 27.32
CA ILE A 723 13.14 -9.99 26.52
C ILE A 723 13.45 -8.53 26.81
N ILE A 724 14.14 -7.88 25.86
CA ILE A 724 14.57 -6.48 25.93
C ILE A 724 14.16 -5.81 24.61
N PRO A 725 13.31 -4.77 24.62
CA PRO A 725 12.90 -4.07 23.40
C PRO A 725 14.08 -3.59 22.57
N ILE A 726 13.94 -3.62 21.23
CA ILE A 726 14.93 -3.17 20.23
C ILE A 726 16.22 -4.03 20.17
N VAL A 727 16.59 -4.77 21.22
CA VAL A 727 17.87 -5.49 21.29
C VAL A 727 17.75 -6.94 20.79
N GLY A 728 18.66 -7.35 19.90
CA GLY A 728 18.92 -8.76 19.56
C GLY A 728 17.90 -9.43 18.63
N GLY A 729 16.91 -8.69 18.13
CA GLY A 729 15.78 -9.22 17.37
C GLY A 729 16.04 -9.54 15.90
N SER A 730 14.94 -9.84 15.20
CA SER A 730 14.85 -9.90 13.73
C SER A 730 14.34 -8.57 13.16
N GLY A 731 14.86 -8.20 11.99
CA GLY A 731 14.51 -6.97 11.28
C GLY A 731 15.19 -5.72 11.88
N PRO A 732 15.28 -4.61 11.13
CA PRO A 732 14.84 -4.47 9.74
C PRO A 732 15.69 -5.30 8.76
N GLY A 733 15.17 -5.53 7.56
CA GLY A 733 15.89 -6.18 6.46
C GLY A 733 17.12 -5.35 6.05
N PRO A 734 18.36 -5.87 6.15
CA PRO A 734 19.58 -5.06 5.94
C PRO A 734 19.86 -4.74 4.46
N TYR A 735 19.18 -5.41 3.53
CA TYR A 735 19.37 -5.28 2.08
C TYR A 735 18.42 -4.28 1.42
N VAL A 736 17.42 -3.78 2.16
CA VAL A 736 16.31 -2.97 1.64
C VAL A 736 16.33 -1.58 2.28
N PRO A 737 16.18 -0.48 1.52
CA PRO A 737 16.16 0.87 2.09
C PRO A 737 15.00 1.10 3.06
N LEU A 738 15.25 1.87 4.13
CA LEU A 738 14.16 2.41 4.95
C LEU A 738 13.30 3.37 4.11
N PRO A 739 11.96 3.37 4.28
CA PRO A 739 11.22 2.69 5.35
C PRO A 739 10.81 1.24 5.06
N TYR A 740 10.99 0.74 3.83
CA TYR A 740 10.41 -0.54 3.39
C TYR A 740 10.94 -1.74 4.18
N SER A 741 12.22 -1.74 4.53
CA SER A 741 12.85 -2.78 5.38
C SER A 741 12.30 -2.93 6.80
N LEU A 742 11.39 -2.06 7.25
CA LEU A 742 10.72 -2.23 8.55
C LEU A 742 9.74 -3.41 8.58
N GLY A 743 9.26 -3.85 7.41
CA GLY A 743 8.45 -5.07 7.25
C GLY A 743 9.28 -6.35 7.30
N ASP A 744 10.44 -6.32 6.64
CA ASP A 744 11.31 -7.47 6.42
C ASP A 744 12.00 -7.97 7.71
N GLY A 745 11.93 -9.28 7.93
CA GLY A 745 12.76 -10.00 8.89
C GLY A 745 14.22 -10.09 8.45
N SER A 746 15.09 -10.35 9.43
CA SER A 746 16.51 -10.63 9.20
C SER A 746 17.06 -11.57 10.27
N VAL A 747 18.25 -12.16 10.03
CA VAL A 747 18.83 -13.18 10.91
C VAL A 747 18.98 -12.63 12.34
N ALA A 748 18.24 -13.22 13.28
CA ALA A 748 18.12 -12.71 14.63
C ALA A 748 19.42 -12.90 15.41
N SER A 749 19.97 -11.80 15.93
CA SER A 749 21.29 -11.79 16.58
C SER A 749 21.29 -12.38 18.00
N ASN A 750 20.11 -12.54 18.63
CA ASN A 750 19.92 -13.22 19.91
C ASN A 750 18.74 -14.21 19.85
N ALA A 751 18.96 -15.37 19.22
CA ALA A 751 17.97 -16.44 19.09
C ALA A 751 18.36 -17.74 19.82
N VAL A 752 17.39 -18.61 20.07
CA VAL A 752 17.62 -20.06 20.09
C VAL A 752 17.63 -20.50 18.63
N THR A 753 18.79 -20.97 18.17
CA THR A 753 19.00 -21.44 16.79
C THR A 753 19.03 -22.97 16.77
N ILE A 754 18.24 -23.57 15.90
CA ILE A 754 18.01 -25.02 15.82
C ILE A 754 18.15 -25.42 14.36
N ALA A 755 19.24 -26.11 14.01
CA ALA A 755 19.37 -26.72 12.69
C ALA A 755 18.25 -27.74 12.47
N LEU A 756 17.61 -27.68 11.31
CA LEU A 756 16.57 -28.62 10.92
C LEU A 756 17.20 -29.88 10.31
N ASN A 757 16.48 -31.00 10.42
CA ASN A 757 16.84 -32.22 9.72
C ASN A 757 16.54 -32.08 8.21
N ASN A 758 17.42 -32.64 7.38
CA ASN A 758 17.24 -32.69 5.93
C ASN A 758 16.65 -34.04 5.48
N PRO A 759 15.98 -34.09 4.32
CA PRO A 759 15.53 -35.33 3.69
C PRO A 759 16.71 -36.11 3.07
N SER A 760 16.49 -37.38 2.68
CA SER A 760 17.50 -38.20 2.00
C SER A 760 17.66 -37.91 0.51
N THR A 761 16.71 -37.18 -0.07
CA THR A 761 16.60 -36.74 -1.47
C THR A 761 15.81 -35.44 -1.47
N ASP A 762 15.92 -34.61 -2.51
CA ASP A 762 15.24 -33.32 -2.57
C ASP A 762 13.72 -33.45 -2.35
N ALA A 763 13.16 -32.56 -1.53
CA ALA A 763 11.75 -32.55 -1.16
C ALA A 763 11.16 -31.13 -1.22
N ASN A 764 9.99 -31.00 -1.85
CA ASN A 764 9.23 -29.76 -1.85
C ASN A 764 8.60 -29.54 -0.48
N VAL A 765 9.07 -28.55 0.27
CA VAL A 765 8.38 -28.02 1.44
C VAL A 765 7.46 -26.90 1.00
N VAL A 766 6.16 -27.12 1.12
CA VAL A 766 5.11 -26.18 0.72
C VAL A 766 4.09 -26.10 1.86
N GLY A 767 3.79 -24.90 2.35
CA GLY A 767 2.89 -24.68 3.48
C GLY A 767 3.60 -24.41 4.81
N ALA A 768 2.81 -24.23 5.86
CA ALA A 768 3.23 -23.82 7.20
C ALA A 768 4.15 -24.83 7.94
N PRO A 769 5.38 -24.44 8.33
CA PRO A 769 6.18 -25.16 9.30
C PRO A 769 5.46 -25.23 10.66
N HIS A 770 5.19 -26.43 11.17
CA HIS A 770 4.53 -26.61 12.46
C HIS A 770 5.57 -26.73 13.58
N VAL A 771 5.38 -25.98 14.68
CA VAL A 771 6.33 -25.86 15.79
C VAL A 771 5.65 -26.06 17.14
N VAL A 772 6.20 -26.93 17.97
CA VAL A 772 5.80 -27.13 19.38
C VAL A 772 6.95 -26.71 20.29
N ILE A 773 6.72 -25.69 21.11
CA ILE A 773 7.71 -25.09 22.04
C ILE A 773 7.27 -25.36 23.48
N ASN A 774 8.07 -26.12 24.24
CA ASN A 774 7.92 -26.19 25.69
C ASN A 774 8.82 -25.14 26.34
N TYR A 775 8.23 -24.27 27.16
CA TYR A 775 8.94 -23.14 27.77
C TYR A 775 8.50 -22.88 29.21
N SER A 776 9.24 -22.02 29.90
CA SER A 776 8.77 -21.30 31.09
C SER A 776 9.38 -19.90 31.10
N GLY A 777 8.78 -18.92 31.78
CA GLY A 777 9.32 -17.57 31.77
C GLY A 777 8.50 -16.59 32.60
N LEU A 778 9.04 -15.39 32.83
CA LEU A 778 8.39 -14.34 33.63
C LEU A 778 8.55 -12.99 32.93
N GLY A 779 7.45 -12.26 32.72
CA GLY A 779 7.47 -11.00 31.98
C GLY A 779 6.10 -10.44 31.63
N THR A 780 6.08 -9.31 30.93
CA THR A 780 4.88 -8.68 30.34
C THR A 780 4.65 -9.07 28.89
N SER A 781 5.61 -9.70 28.22
CA SER A 781 5.41 -10.07 26.81
C SER A 781 4.35 -11.14 26.67
N ARG A 782 3.40 -10.89 25.76
CA ARG A 782 2.41 -11.86 25.28
C ARG A 782 2.93 -12.69 24.09
N HIS A 783 4.12 -12.34 23.57
CA HIS A 783 4.69 -12.95 22.36
C HIS A 783 6.19 -13.18 22.48
N ILE A 784 6.64 -14.25 21.86
CA ILE A 784 7.98 -14.38 21.28
C ILE A 784 7.82 -14.46 19.77
N TYR A 785 8.91 -14.65 19.02
CA TYR A 785 8.90 -14.67 17.56
C TYR A 785 9.68 -15.86 17.02
N ALA A 786 9.28 -16.35 15.86
CA ALA A 786 9.90 -17.49 15.18
C ALA A 786 10.01 -17.24 13.66
N GLN A 787 11.12 -17.65 13.07
CA GLN A 787 11.39 -17.57 11.63
C GLN A 787 12.31 -18.73 11.20
N ILE A 788 12.21 -19.14 9.93
CA ILE A 788 13.19 -20.06 9.32
C ILE A 788 14.27 -19.22 8.63
N VAL A 789 15.53 -19.58 8.81
CA VAL A 789 16.69 -18.98 8.15
C VAL A 789 17.32 -20.01 7.23
N ASP A 790 17.61 -19.66 5.99
CA ASP A 790 18.62 -20.37 5.22
C ASP A 790 19.99 -19.77 5.52
N LYS A 791 20.87 -20.60 6.07
CA LYS A 791 22.24 -20.23 6.44
C LYS A 791 23.16 -20.11 5.23
N SER A 792 22.81 -20.70 4.08
CA SER A 792 23.64 -20.65 2.88
C SER A 792 23.62 -19.29 2.20
N THR A 793 22.44 -18.67 2.11
CA THR A 793 22.22 -17.28 1.69
C THR A 793 22.39 -16.28 2.83
N GLY A 794 22.16 -16.71 4.07
CA GLY A 794 22.11 -15.83 5.25
C GLY A 794 20.82 -15.03 5.34
N LEU A 795 19.73 -15.53 4.75
CA LEU A 795 18.43 -14.86 4.66
C LEU A 795 17.36 -15.56 5.51
N VAL A 796 16.34 -14.81 5.89
CA VAL A 796 15.09 -15.37 6.43
C VAL A 796 14.26 -15.87 5.26
N VAL A 797 13.73 -17.10 5.33
CA VAL A 797 12.88 -17.66 4.28
C VAL A 797 11.59 -16.81 4.19
N GLY A 798 11.30 -16.30 2.98
CA GLY A 798 10.20 -15.36 2.75
C GLY A 798 10.39 -13.96 3.39
N ASN A 799 11.50 -13.70 4.08
CA ASN A 799 11.65 -12.55 5.00
C ASN A 799 10.60 -12.49 6.15
N ILE A 800 9.78 -13.54 6.36
CA ILE A 800 8.61 -13.46 7.24
C ILE A 800 8.94 -13.80 8.70
N VAL A 801 8.45 -12.96 9.62
CA VAL A 801 8.48 -13.20 11.06
C VAL A 801 7.10 -13.64 11.56
N THR A 802 7.04 -14.78 12.23
CA THR A 802 5.83 -15.29 12.89
C THR A 802 5.81 -14.86 14.36
N PRO A 803 4.73 -14.22 14.86
CA PRO A 803 4.51 -14.04 16.29
C PRO A 803 4.01 -15.34 16.92
N VAL A 804 4.57 -15.70 18.08
CA VAL A 804 4.21 -16.90 18.83
C VAL A 804 3.64 -16.49 20.19
N PRO A 805 2.34 -16.71 20.46
CA PRO A 805 1.73 -16.40 21.75
C PRO A 805 2.39 -17.13 22.92
N VAL A 806 2.66 -16.40 24.01
CA VAL A 806 3.23 -16.96 25.24
C VAL A 806 2.58 -16.37 26.50
N THR A 807 2.57 -17.17 27.57
CA THR A 807 2.16 -16.75 28.91
C THR A 807 3.34 -16.82 29.87
N LEU A 808 3.90 -15.67 30.23
CA LEU A 808 5.12 -15.57 31.05
C LEU A 808 4.78 -15.42 32.55
N ASN A 809 4.19 -16.47 33.12
CA ASN A 809 3.65 -16.51 34.49
C ASN A 809 4.54 -17.25 35.52
N GLY A 810 5.78 -17.58 35.16
CA GLY A 810 6.74 -18.34 35.97
C GLY A 810 6.54 -19.86 35.98
N ARG A 811 5.51 -20.40 35.29
CA ARG A 811 5.23 -21.84 35.20
C ARG A 811 5.70 -22.43 33.88
N ASP A 812 5.70 -23.75 33.81
CA ASP A 812 5.89 -24.51 32.58
C ASP A 812 4.64 -24.40 31.69
N GLN A 813 4.86 -24.16 30.41
CA GLN A 813 3.84 -23.92 29.38
C GLN A 813 4.27 -24.58 28.06
N THR A 814 3.31 -24.83 27.18
CA THR A 814 3.54 -25.26 25.80
C THR A 814 2.88 -24.27 24.86
N ALA A 815 3.58 -23.85 23.81
CA ALA A 815 3.00 -23.15 22.66
C ALA A 815 3.08 -24.08 21.45
N THR A 816 1.95 -24.26 20.79
CA THR A 816 1.85 -25.00 19.52
C THR A 816 1.40 -23.98 18.48
N ILE A 817 2.17 -23.83 17.41
CA ILE A 817 1.99 -22.76 16.43
C ILE A 817 2.40 -23.23 15.04
N ASP A 818 1.56 -22.91 14.06
CA ASP A 818 1.92 -22.96 12.65
C ASP A 818 2.62 -21.64 12.32
N LEU A 819 3.84 -21.71 11.77
CA LEU A 819 4.52 -20.54 11.22
C LEU A 819 3.86 -20.12 9.90
N ASN A 820 4.19 -18.92 9.42
CA ASN A 820 3.76 -18.49 8.08
C ASN A 820 4.19 -19.55 7.03
N ASP A 821 3.29 -19.88 6.09
CA ASP A 821 3.58 -20.81 5.02
C ASP A 821 4.81 -20.39 4.18
N ILE A 822 5.55 -21.37 3.67
CA ILE A 822 6.71 -21.17 2.79
C ILE A 822 6.58 -22.05 1.53
N ALA A 823 7.38 -21.74 0.51
CA ALA A 823 7.68 -22.63 -0.60
C ALA A 823 9.20 -22.73 -0.73
N TYR A 824 9.74 -23.95 -0.65
CA TYR A 824 11.19 -24.18 -0.60
C TYR A 824 11.54 -25.63 -0.98
N THR A 825 12.50 -25.82 -1.89
CA THR A 825 13.04 -27.14 -2.23
C THR A 825 14.17 -27.49 -1.26
N VAL A 826 13.92 -28.39 -0.31
CA VAL A 826 14.91 -28.81 0.71
C VAL A 826 15.70 -30.01 0.19
N SER A 827 17.01 -29.83 0.05
CA SER A 827 17.96 -30.86 -0.37
C SER A 827 18.70 -31.51 0.82
N PRO A 828 19.37 -32.67 0.63
CA PRO A 828 20.21 -33.29 1.67
C PRO A 828 21.29 -32.38 2.26
N ASP A 829 21.79 -31.41 1.48
CA ASP A 829 22.85 -30.46 1.87
C ASP A 829 22.32 -29.08 2.33
N SER A 830 21.00 -28.89 2.39
CA SER A 830 20.37 -27.62 2.80
C SER A 830 20.74 -27.22 4.23
N GLN A 831 20.79 -25.92 4.51
CA GLN A 831 21.22 -25.40 5.82
C GLN A 831 20.14 -24.55 6.49
N LEU A 832 18.95 -25.12 6.62
CA LEU A 832 17.82 -24.46 7.29
C LEU A 832 17.97 -24.50 8.82
N GLU A 833 17.78 -23.35 9.46
CA GLU A 833 17.77 -23.19 10.91
C GLU A 833 16.47 -22.49 11.36
N LEU A 834 15.72 -23.11 12.28
CA LEU A 834 14.68 -22.40 13.03
C LEU A 834 15.35 -21.46 14.03
N GLN A 835 14.97 -20.19 14.01
CA GLN A 835 15.32 -19.21 15.03
C GLN A 835 14.09 -18.83 15.85
N ILE A 836 14.19 -18.96 17.18
CA ILE A 836 13.22 -18.44 18.15
C ILE A 836 13.86 -17.28 18.91
N PHE A 837 13.22 -16.12 18.94
CA PHE A 837 13.79 -14.88 19.46
C PHE A 837 12.72 -13.96 20.07
N THR A 838 13.14 -12.87 20.73
CA THR A 838 12.30 -12.12 21.68
C THR A 838 11.78 -10.77 21.20
N THR A 839 12.26 -10.27 20.05
CA THR A 839 11.90 -8.95 19.50
C THR A 839 11.91 -9.00 17.96
N ALA A 840 10.97 -8.30 17.34
CA ALA A 840 10.91 -8.16 15.88
C ALA A 840 10.60 -6.71 15.52
N THR A 841 11.27 -6.15 14.51
CA THR A 841 11.03 -4.75 14.07
C THR A 841 9.63 -4.58 13.47
N SER A 842 9.15 -5.59 12.72
CA SER A 842 7.80 -5.63 12.14
C SER A 842 6.68 -5.56 13.20
N TYR A 843 6.93 -6.10 14.39
CA TYR A 843 6.01 -6.15 15.55
C TYR A 843 6.51 -5.33 16.76
N LEU A 844 7.29 -4.27 16.52
CA LEU A 844 7.98 -3.54 17.59
C LEU A 844 7.01 -3.05 18.68
N ASN A 845 7.25 -3.48 19.92
CA ASN A 845 6.48 -3.11 21.11
C ASN A 845 7.43 -2.79 22.28
N LEU A 846 7.43 -1.53 22.72
CA LEU A 846 8.35 -1.02 23.74
C LEU A 846 7.92 -1.36 25.19
N THR A 847 6.78 -2.02 25.37
CA THR A 847 6.23 -2.40 26.70
C THR A 847 6.54 -3.84 27.12
N GLN A 848 7.11 -4.65 26.21
CA GLN A 848 7.47 -6.05 26.45
C GLN A 848 8.79 -6.14 27.23
N TYR A 849 8.79 -6.81 28.39
CA TYR A 849 10.01 -7.13 29.13
C TYR A 849 9.89 -8.47 29.86
N GLY A 850 11.03 -9.05 30.25
CA GLY A 850 11.09 -10.30 31.02
C GLY A 850 12.18 -11.26 30.54
N PHE A 851 11.93 -12.55 30.69
CA PHE A 851 12.74 -13.61 30.10
C PHE A 851 11.89 -14.84 29.75
N VAL A 852 12.37 -15.63 28.80
CA VAL A 852 11.81 -16.93 28.43
C VAL A 852 12.92 -17.99 28.43
N ASN A 853 12.64 -19.16 28.99
CA ASN A 853 13.48 -20.35 28.96
C ASN A 853 12.84 -21.38 28.02
N ILE A 854 13.39 -21.49 26.82
CA ILE A 854 12.97 -22.49 25.83
C ILE A 854 13.60 -23.82 26.24
N LYS A 855 12.77 -24.78 26.69
CA LYS A 855 13.24 -26.07 27.23
C LYS A 855 13.45 -27.10 26.14
N SER A 856 12.45 -27.26 25.28
CA SER A 856 12.50 -28.15 24.12
C SER A 856 11.66 -27.59 22.98
N VAL A 857 12.01 -27.96 21.75
CA VAL A 857 11.28 -27.60 20.53
C VAL A 857 11.14 -28.84 19.66
N GLN A 858 9.99 -28.99 19.02
CA GLN A 858 9.78 -29.93 17.92
C GLN A 858 9.34 -29.14 16.68
N VAL A 859 9.81 -29.55 15.50
CA VAL A 859 9.52 -28.91 14.21
C VAL A 859 9.20 -29.97 13.17
N THR A 860 8.14 -29.78 12.40
CA THR A 860 7.80 -30.60 11.23
C THR A 860 7.49 -29.71 10.04
N LEU A 861 8.14 -29.97 8.90
CA LEU A 861 7.88 -29.28 7.65
C LEU A 861 6.87 -30.08 6.81
N PRO A 862 5.79 -29.48 6.27
CA PRO A 862 4.89 -30.18 5.35
C PRO A 862 5.58 -30.38 4.00
N THR A 863 5.42 -31.57 3.39
CA THR A 863 5.92 -31.83 2.02
C THR A 863 4.83 -32.26 1.06
N THR A 864 5.12 -32.10 -0.23
CA THR A 864 4.28 -32.59 -1.33
C THR A 864 5.11 -33.31 -2.39
N THR A 865 4.60 -34.45 -2.84
CA THR A 865 5.02 -35.17 -4.04
C THR A 865 4.17 -34.83 -5.27
N GLN A 866 3.21 -33.91 -5.16
CA GLN A 866 2.28 -33.54 -6.24
C GLN A 866 2.81 -32.41 -7.13
N GLY A 867 4.01 -31.87 -6.86
CA GLY A 867 4.66 -30.83 -7.65
C GLY A 867 5.50 -31.37 -8.79
N THR A 868 5.35 -30.80 -9.97
CA THR A 868 6.22 -31.04 -11.14
C THR A 868 7.05 -29.79 -11.43
N ASN A 869 8.38 -29.88 -11.36
CA ASN A 869 9.27 -28.80 -11.75
C ASN A 869 9.24 -28.64 -13.28
N VAL A 870 9.03 -27.41 -13.77
CA VAL A 870 8.97 -27.05 -15.20
C VAL A 870 10.14 -26.16 -15.64
N GLY A 871 11.13 -25.97 -14.78
CA GLY A 871 12.29 -25.09 -14.96
C GLY A 871 12.02 -23.65 -14.52
N PRO A 872 13.03 -22.77 -14.64
CA PRO A 872 12.93 -21.40 -14.17
C PRO A 872 12.09 -20.53 -15.10
N ASN A 873 11.38 -19.55 -14.51
CA ASN A 873 10.63 -18.56 -15.28
C ASN A 873 11.57 -17.79 -16.23
N VAL A 874 11.15 -17.65 -17.50
CA VAL A 874 11.98 -17.08 -18.57
C VAL A 874 11.64 -15.61 -18.78
N VAL A 875 12.64 -14.73 -18.66
CA VAL A 875 12.53 -13.32 -19.07
C VAL A 875 12.67 -13.23 -20.60
N PRO A 876 11.64 -12.76 -21.35
CA PRO A 876 11.76 -12.58 -22.80
C PRO A 876 12.78 -11.50 -23.16
N ALA A 877 13.56 -11.74 -24.20
CA ALA A 877 14.61 -10.82 -24.65
C ALA A 877 14.01 -9.46 -25.04
N GLY A 878 14.42 -8.40 -24.34
CA GLY A 878 13.96 -7.02 -24.55
C GLY A 878 13.04 -6.46 -23.46
N LEU A 879 12.39 -7.30 -22.63
CA LEU A 879 11.55 -6.82 -21.52
C LEU A 879 12.31 -6.51 -20.22
N ALA A 880 13.57 -6.96 -20.12
CA ALA A 880 14.40 -6.81 -18.92
C ALA A 880 14.67 -5.34 -18.54
N ASP A 881 14.66 -4.42 -19.51
CA ASP A 881 14.91 -2.98 -19.29
C ASP A 881 13.61 -2.16 -19.09
N SER A 882 12.42 -2.74 -19.30
CA SER A 882 11.14 -2.01 -19.35
C SER A 882 10.22 -2.25 -18.15
N LEU A 883 10.52 -3.21 -17.29
CA LEU A 883 9.69 -3.57 -16.15
C LEU A 883 10.18 -2.92 -14.86
N VAL A 884 9.56 -1.79 -14.52
CA VAL A 884 9.55 -1.30 -13.13
C VAL A 884 8.74 -2.29 -12.30
N ALA A 885 9.25 -2.68 -11.12
CA ALA A 885 8.55 -3.60 -10.23
C ALA A 885 7.18 -3.05 -9.81
N VAL A 886 6.20 -3.96 -9.72
CA VAL A 886 4.81 -3.72 -9.26
C VAL A 886 4.76 -3.70 -7.73
#